data_AF-A0A1G4KGP7-F1
#
_entry.id   AF-A0A1G4KGP7-F1
#
_cell.length_a   1.000
_cell.length_b   1.000
_cell.length_c   1.000
_cell.angle_alpha   90.00
_cell.angle_beta   90.00
_cell.angle_gamma   90.00
#
_symmetry.space_group_name_H-M   'P 1'
#
loop_
_entity.id
_entity.type
_entity.pdbx_description
1 polymer ?
#
loop_
_entity_poly.entity_id
_entity_poly.type
_entity_poly.pdbx_seq_one_letter_code
_entity_poly.pdbx_strand_id
1 'polypeptide(L)'
;MVQDLREWIQAQTSSNVTPNFLQTIKNLGRIHAADREKFIKACKALGKFNGHEEFLERLHGELNTVSEQQEDHGLQINEPEETFLAPKRVVLDKKVTSQRILKQIELGLQDEAEDENVARLRDMESGYKKLSKPSLFKRLSKNKAKHLKEYANTSGIEPSKTRILQEVGKPGIPTDDNQDTNIRQAAEYLSIPAFSTRAVSSVDSNNAEDTYESGNDLPSDESAVEEDREWYDHEDDYSNAIDDSVVSTLNFRRRGSSNRRNQESNFNDLKSELHLTPISPAQRAKLVPPFLTSFRNSDGESVFLHFLDASSKFTSNVDPFRNPDSEFSLNAKRGSRLVNENRHMEARKSKAAEIADNSETAIAAVVGQPNGVEQVASGRIGDSANSAPREPPPSFEQIQESRRGLPAYQVKSELLQIVRDNQVIVIIGETGSGKTTQVPQFLFENGFCKDGKMIGCTQPRRVAAMSVATRVAQEMNVELGEKVGYSIRFEDRTSRGTRVKFMTDGLLLRETLVDPLLDKYSCIIMDEAHERTLSTDILFGIFKDLLSRRRDLKLIITSATMDANRFSNFFGAAPQFTIPGRTFPVEVVYSRSPVSDYVESAITQASKIHLATPITSGDVLIFMTGKEDIEATCSGLRSRLSEVQLRRTKENMNDHAESIEILPIYSALPADIQGKIFHKTLGKRKVVVATNIAETSLTVDGIRYVIDCGYSKLKVYSPQIGLDSLRMAPISLASANQRSGRAGRTGPGIAYRLYTEDTAYDDMYTQAIPEIQRTNLSNTLLLLKSLGVRDPLKFPFIDPPNEVTALFSLFELWAMGALDNLGNLTQLGTEMANFPLQPALSKMLLIASQNKCSEEVLTIVSMLSVPQVFHRPKAREEESDQARSRFFVPESDHLTLLNVYSQWKANQYSAKWCKRHFLQFKSLQRARDIRMQLCRSMERQGLYVESSGTDWSIVRKCICSAYAQQAAKIAGLSKYVHLKNGLELRLHPTSALHGAGDLPPYIVYHELLLTTKEYVNIVTAVDPLWLMEYEPLFYNFTRRSENDGDLDISDHKGDELDLCLKSWAIKRANLLQNMTLDSQVLDAKPISQLQQSKRAQSSKKTVNVGFKRRRPL
;
A
#
# COMPACT_ATOMS: atom_id res chain seq x y z
N MET A 1 21.42 -53.95 -15.87
CA MET A 1 20.93 -52.74 -16.57
C MET A 1 21.51 -51.43 -16.06
N VAL A 2 21.40 -51.02 -14.78
CA VAL A 2 21.97 -49.73 -14.33
C VAL A 2 23.51 -49.75 -14.26
N GLN A 3 24.10 -50.90 -13.93
CA GLN A 3 25.56 -51.12 -14.00
C GLN A 3 26.06 -51.01 -15.46
N ASP A 4 25.36 -51.66 -16.40
CA ASP A 4 25.73 -51.73 -17.83
C ASP A 4 25.69 -50.35 -18.52
N LEU A 5 24.68 -49.52 -18.24
CA LEU A 5 24.55 -48.19 -18.86
C LEU A 5 25.68 -47.25 -18.41
N ARG A 6 26.13 -47.38 -17.16
CA ARG A 6 27.23 -46.56 -16.63
C ARG A 6 28.55 -46.94 -17.28
N GLU A 7 28.83 -48.23 -17.43
CA GLU A 7 30.03 -48.72 -18.11
C GLU A 7 30.02 -48.35 -19.60
N TRP A 8 28.85 -48.42 -20.25
CA TRP A 8 28.68 -48.06 -21.65
C TRP A 8 28.94 -46.57 -21.93
N ILE A 9 28.46 -45.68 -21.04
CA ILE A 9 28.74 -44.23 -21.14
C ILE A 9 30.19 -43.92 -20.71
N GLN A 10 30.74 -44.64 -19.73
CA GLN A 10 32.13 -44.47 -19.30
C GLN A 10 33.13 -44.81 -20.42
N ALA A 11 32.83 -45.83 -21.24
CA ALA A 11 33.67 -46.22 -22.38
C ALA A 11 33.76 -45.16 -23.49
N GLN A 12 32.82 -44.22 -23.54
CA GLN A 12 32.73 -43.17 -24.57
C GLN A 12 32.99 -41.76 -24.00
N THR A 13 33.48 -41.66 -22.76
CA THR A 13 33.80 -40.38 -22.12
C THR A 13 35.16 -40.44 -21.43
N SER A 14 35.98 -39.40 -21.61
CA SER A 14 37.33 -39.30 -21.02
C SER A 14 37.33 -38.97 -19.53
N SER A 15 36.16 -38.69 -18.95
CA SER A 15 35.98 -38.26 -17.56
C SER A 15 35.15 -39.29 -16.78
N ASN A 16 35.39 -39.45 -15.48
CA ASN A 16 34.59 -40.35 -14.65
C ASN A 16 33.09 -39.96 -14.65
N VAL A 17 32.25 -40.95 -14.94
CA VAL A 17 30.79 -40.88 -14.96
C VAL A 17 30.26 -41.04 -13.54
N THR A 18 29.77 -39.93 -12.98
CA THR A 18 29.15 -39.91 -11.64
C THR A 18 27.68 -40.35 -11.71
N PRO A 19 27.11 -40.87 -10.61
CA PRO A 19 25.70 -41.26 -10.57
C PRO A 19 24.75 -40.10 -10.93
N ASN A 20 25.06 -38.89 -10.48
CA ASN A 20 24.29 -37.68 -10.81
C ASN A 20 24.34 -37.36 -12.31
N PHE A 21 25.49 -37.56 -12.95
CA PHE A 21 25.62 -37.36 -14.40
C PHE A 21 24.78 -38.37 -15.19
N LEU A 22 24.76 -39.63 -14.75
CA LEU A 22 23.91 -40.67 -15.33
C LEU A 22 22.42 -40.32 -15.21
N GLN A 23 22.01 -39.80 -14.05
CA GLN A 23 20.63 -39.36 -13.82
C GLN A 23 20.24 -38.18 -14.71
N THR A 24 21.15 -37.23 -14.92
CA THR A 24 20.94 -36.11 -15.85
C THR A 24 20.72 -36.59 -17.28
N ILE A 25 21.48 -37.58 -17.76
CA ILE A 25 21.30 -38.16 -19.10
C ILE A 25 19.94 -38.86 -19.22
N LYS A 26 19.54 -39.64 -18.21
CA LYS A 26 18.22 -40.29 -18.20
C LYS A 26 17.07 -39.27 -18.22
N ASN A 27 17.21 -38.18 -17.47
CA ASN A 27 16.22 -37.10 -17.44
C ASN A 27 16.15 -36.37 -18.80
N LEU A 28 17.29 -36.10 -19.44
CA LEU A 28 17.32 -35.53 -20.79
C LEU A 28 16.67 -36.47 -21.81
N GLY A 29 16.86 -37.78 -21.67
CA GLY A 29 16.22 -38.80 -22.49
C GLY A 29 14.70 -38.73 -22.40
N ARG A 30 14.16 -38.63 -21.17
CA ARG A 30 12.72 -38.44 -20.93
C ARG A 30 12.19 -37.11 -21.47
N ILE A 31 12.89 -36.01 -21.22
CA ILE A 31 12.47 -34.66 -21.64
C ILE A 31 12.45 -34.53 -23.17
N HIS A 32 13.38 -35.19 -23.85
CA HIS A 32 13.52 -35.16 -25.29
C HIS A 32 13.21 -36.52 -25.94
N ALA A 33 12.29 -37.29 -25.38
CA ALA A 33 11.93 -38.62 -25.88
C ALA A 33 11.43 -38.57 -27.34
N ALA A 34 10.62 -37.56 -27.68
CA ALA A 34 10.04 -37.38 -29.01
C ALA A 34 10.95 -36.62 -30.01
N ASP A 35 12.07 -36.03 -29.58
CA ASP A 35 12.91 -35.15 -30.41
C ASP A 35 14.41 -35.47 -30.23
N ARG A 36 14.92 -36.34 -31.11
CA ARG A 36 16.28 -36.89 -31.09
C ARG A 36 17.36 -35.83 -31.28
N GLU A 37 17.16 -34.83 -32.15
CA GLU A 37 18.17 -33.80 -32.40
C GLU A 37 18.39 -32.91 -31.18
N LYS A 38 17.31 -32.57 -30.47
CA LYS A 38 17.40 -31.80 -29.22
C LYS A 38 18.10 -32.57 -28.11
N PHE A 39 17.85 -33.89 -27.99
CA PHE A 39 18.57 -34.74 -27.05
C PHE A 39 20.08 -34.72 -27.29
N ILE A 40 20.53 -34.93 -28.53
CA ILE A 40 21.95 -34.95 -28.89
C ILE A 40 22.60 -33.58 -28.62
N LYS A 41 21.91 -32.48 -28.97
CA LYS A 41 22.41 -31.13 -28.72
C LYS A 41 22.52 -30.83 -27.22
N ALA A 42 21.56 -31.26 -26.41
CA ALA A 42 21.59 -31.11 -24.96
C ALA A 42 22.72 -31.94 -24.33
N CYS A 43 22.94 -33.18 -24.77
CA CYS A 43 24.04 -34.02 -24.29
C CYS A 43 25.42 -33.46 -24.69
N LYS A 44 25.56 -32.88 -25.88
CA LYS A 44 26.79 -32.17 -26.29
C LYS A 44 27.05 -30.92 -25.46
N ALA A 45 26.01 -30.18 -25.08
CA ALA A 45 26.15 -28.99 -24.23
C ALA A 45 26.70 -29.32 -22.82
N LEU A 46 26.64 -30.58 -22.38
CA LEU A 46 27.30 -31.04 -21.15
C LEU A 46 28.84 -31.14 -21.30
N GLY A 47 29.37 -30.95 -22.51
CA GLY A 47 30.81 -30.84 -22.80
C GLY A 47 31.59 -32.16 -22.78
N LYS A 48 30.93 -33.29 -22.48
CA LYS A 48 31.58 -34.60 -22.29
C LYS A 48 31.50 -35.56 -23.49
N PHE A 49 30.75 -35.21 -24.54
CA PHE A 49 30.48 -36.06 -25.71
C PHE A 49 30.85 -35.40 -27.06
N ASN A 50 31.95 -34.66 -27.09
CA ASN A 50 32.41 -34.00 -28.31
C ASN A 50 32.90 -35.03 -29.34
N GLY A 51 32.24 -35.12 -30.49
CA GLY A 51 32.60 -36.05 -31.58
C GLY A 51 31.92 -37.43 -31.54
N HIS A 52 31.05 -37.70 -30.56
CA HIS A 52 30.38 -39.01 -30.38
C HIS A 52 28.88 -38.98 -30.75
N GLU A 53 28.53 -38.46 -31.93
CA GLU A 53 27.14 -38.31 -32.36
C GLU A 53 26.42 -39.65 -32.54
N GLU A 54 27.04 -40.59 -33.22
CA GLU A 54 26.47 -41.91 -33.51
C GLU A 54 26.19 -42.73 -32.23
N PHE A 55 26.99 -42.52 -31.18
CA PHE A 55 26.76 -43.11 -29.87
C PHE A 55 25.55 -42.49 -29.17
N LEU A 56 25.40 -41.16 -29.18
CA LEU A 56 24.27 -40.47 -28.57
C LEU A 56 22.94 -40.83 -29.24
N GLU A 57 22.97 -41.15 -30.53
CA GLU A 57 21.82 -41.65 -31.28
C GLU A 57 21.36 -43.02 -30.81
N ARG A 58 22.30 -43.96 -30.60
CA ARG A 58 21.99 -45.28 -30.04
C ARG A 58 21.51 -45.18 -28.59
N LEU A 59 22.11 -44.30 -27.81
CA LEU A 59 21.74 -44.05 -26.42
C LEU A 59 20.31 -43.49 -26.29
N HIS A 60 19.88 -42.62 -27.21
CA HIS A 60 18.50 -42.11 -27.25
C HIS A 60 17.49 -43.24 -27.53
N GLY A 61 17.82 -44.14 -28.45
CA GLY A 61 17.01 -45.32 -28.76
C GLY A 61 16.82 -46.24 -27.55
N GLU A 62 17.91 -46.60 -26.87
CA GLU A 62 17.84 -47.50 -25.69
C GLU A 62 17.13 -46.87 -24.48
N LEU A 63 17.25 -45.56 -24.28
CA LEU A 63 16.55 -44.89 -23.17
C LEU A 63 15.03 -44.84 -23.38
N ASN A 64 14.57 -44.88 -24.63
CA ASN A 64 13.15 -44.80 -24.97
C ASN A 64 12.48 -46.18 -25.08
N THR A 65 13.19 -47.23 -25.50
CA THR A 65 12.65 -48.60 -25.52
C THR A 65 12.34 -49.16 -24.13
N VAL A 66 13.01 -48.67 -23.08
CA VAL A 66 12.77 -49.06 -21.69
C VAL A 66 11.48 -48.45 -21.11
N SER A 67 10.91 -47.42 -21.75
CA SER A 67 9.73 -46.72 -21.24
C SER A 67 8.40 -47.39 -21.60
N GLU A 68 8.37 -48.35 -22.54
CA GLU A 68 7.14 -49.04 -22.98
C GLU A 68 6.82 -50.33 -22.20
N GLN A 69 7.71 -50.82 -21.34
CA GLN A 69 7.53 -52.10 -20.62
C GLN A 69 7.02 -51.99 -19.16
N GLN A 70 6.69 -50.78 -18.67
CA GLN A 70 6.24 -50.57 -17.28
C GLN A 70 4.76 -50.21 -17.10
N GLU A 71 3.93 -50.20 -18.15
CA GLU A 71 2.51 -49.82 -18.05
C GLU A 71 1.49 -50.97 -18.24
N ASP A 72 1.91 -52.24 -18.36
CA ASP A 72 0.99 -53.34 -18.67
C ASP A 72 0.69 -54.26 -17.47
N HIS A 73 -0.04 -53.73 -16.47
CA HIS A 73 -0.87 -54.53 -15.57
C HIS A 73 -2.16 -53.76 -15.26
N GLY A 74 -3.17 -54.01 -16.09
CA GLY A 74 -4.41 -53.23 -16.16
C GLY A 74 -5.51 -53.58 -15.16
N LEU A 75 -6.55 -52.75 -15.23
CA LEU A 75 -7.94 -53.09 -14.94
C LEU A 75 -8.81 -52.32 -15.93
N GLN A 76 -9.48 -53.09 -16.81
CA GLN A 76 -10.36 -52.64 -17.88
C GLN A 76 -11.65 -52.03 -17.31
N ILE A 77 -12.01 -50.83 -17.78
CA ILE A 77 -13.39 -50.33 -17.74
C ILE A 77 -13.75 -49.93 -19.17
N ASN A 78 -14.82 -50.53 -19.68
CA ASN A 78 -15.41 -50.27 -20.98
C ASN A 78 -16.01 -48.85 -21.01
N GLU A 79 -15.58 -48.02 -21.97
CA GLU A 79 -16.29 -46.82 -22.40
C GLU A 79 -16.96 -47.07 -23.77
N PRO A 80 -18.19 -46.58 -23.99
CA PRO A 80 -18.87 -46.67 -25.27
C PRO A 80 -18.35 -45.64 -26.26
N GLU A 81 -18.42 -45.99 -27.54
CA GLU A 81 -18.09 -45.13 -28.68
C GLU A 81 -18.92 -43.84 -28.68
N GLU A 82 -18.28 -42.69 -28.41
CA GLU A 82 -18.75 -41.39 -28.87
C GLU A 82 -17.71 -40.73 -29.76
N THR A 83 -18.12 -40.50 -31.00
CA THR A 83 -17.39 -39.83 -32.07
C THR A 83 -17.07 -38.37 -31.69
N PHE A 84 -15.81 -38.10 -31.36
CA PHE A 84 -15.28 -36.73 -31.31
C PHE A 84 -14.83 -36.27 -32.71
N LEU A 85 -15.58 -35.32 -33.26
CA LEU A 85 -15.13 -34.42 -34.32
C LEU A 85 -13.90 -33.63 -33.83
N ALA A 86 -12.79 -33.80 -34.53
CA ALA A 86 -11.57 -33.04 -34.31
C ALA A 86 -11.79 -31.52 -34.52
N PRO A 87 -11.45 -30.64 -33.56
CA PRO A 87 -11.32 -29.22 -33.86
C PRO A 87 -10.07 -29.00 -34.73
N LYS A 88 -10.30 -28.39 -35.91
CA LYS A 88 -9.27 -27.99 -36.87
C LYS A 88 -8.18 -27.17 -36.18
N ARG A 89 -6.96 -27.72 -36.17
CA ARG A 89 -5.74 -27.01 -35.80
C ARG A 89 -5.48 -25.92 -36.85
N VAL A 90 -5.71 -24.66 -36.48
CA VAL A 90 -5.25 -23.49 -37.26
C VAL A 90 -3.74 -23.41 -37.08
N VAL A 91 -3.01 -23.90 -38.08
CA VAL A 91 -1.57 -23.71 -38.21
C VAL A 91 -1.36 -22.30 -38.77
N LEU A 92 -0.94 -21.35 -37.91
CA LEU A 92 -0.45 -20.05 -38.36
C LEU A 92 0.99 -20.23 -38.86
N ASP A 93 1.09 -20.34 -40.17
CA ASP A 93 2.34 -20.47 -40.92
C ASP A 93 3.12 -19.15 -40.87
N LYS A 94 4.23 -19.12 -40.14
CA LYS A 94 5.20 -18.01 -40.12
C LYS A 94 6.00 -18.03 -41.42
N LYS A 95 5.43 -17.55 -42.53
CA LYS A 95 6.20 -17.20 -43.74
C LYS A 95 5.46 -16.46 -44.86
N VAL A 96 4.49 -15.57 -44.60
CA VAL A 96 3.97 -14.68 -45.67
C VAL A 96 3.57 -13.30 -45.12
N THR A 97 4.54 -12.51 -44.64
CA THR A 97 4.30 -11.08 -44.39
C THR A 97 5.55 -10.22 -44.61
N SER A 98 6.31 -10.53 -45.67
CA SER A 98 7.45 -9.70 -46.10
C SER A 98 7.41 -9.34 -47.60
N GLN A 99 6.31 -9.61 -48.29
CA GLN A 99 6.17 -9.34 -49.73
C GLN A 99 4.91 -8.56 -50.13
N ARG A 100 4.21 -7.93 -49.16
CA ARG A 100 3.02 -7.10 -49.44
C ARG A 100 3.13 -5.62 -49.07
N ILE A 101 4.28 -5.16 -48.56
CA ILE A 101 4.55 -3.73 -48.33
C ILE A 101 5.54 -3.15 -49.37
N LEU A 102 6.10 -4.00 -50.25
CA LEU A 102 6.98 -3.58 -51.35
C LEU A 102 6.30 -3.56 -52.73
N LYS A 103 4.96 -3.46 -52.79
CA LYS A 103 4.22 -3.37 -54.06
C LYS A 103 3.12 -2.32 -54.09
N GLN A 104 3.18 -1.35 -53.19
CA GLN A 104 2.28 -0.18 -53.15
C GLN A 104 3.04 1.16 -53.01
N ILE A 105 4.35 1.16 -53.22
CA ILE A 105 5.18 2.36 -53.37
C ILE A 105 5.90 2.27 -54.73
N GLU A 106 5.11 2.01 -55.76
CA GLU A 106 5.54 2.07 -57.15
C GLU A 106 4.33 2.58 -57.94
N LEU A 107 4.14 3.91 -57.91
CA LEU A 107 3.41 4.74 -58.86
C LEU A 107 3.30 6.16 -58.30
N GLY A 108 4.18 7.06 -58.76
CA GLY A 108 3.96 8.51 -58.68
C GLY A 108 5.19 9.36 -58.37
N LEU A 109 5.82 9.88 -59.44
CA LEU A 109 6.67 11.08 -59.55
C LEU A 109 8.16 10.87 -59.16
N GLN A 110 9.09 10.59 -60.10
CA GLN A 110 9.74 11.45 -61.13
C GLN A 110 10.59 12.63 -60.60
N ASP A 111 11.90 12.51 -60.87
CA ASP A 111 12.95 13.51 -61.18
C ASP A 111 13.26 14.59 -60.09
N GLU A 112 14.48 15.00 -59.72
CA GLU A 112 15.79 15.10 -60.39
C GLU A 112 16.97 14.98 -59.38
N ALA A 113 18.17 14.90 -59.93
CA ALA A 113 19.49 14.61 -59.35
C ALA A 113 20.09 15.70 -58.41
N GLU A 114 21.01 15.30 -57.51
CA GLU A 114 22.47 15.41 -57.71
C GLU A 114 23.28 15.05 -56.46
N ASP A 115 24.45 14.47 -56.73
CA ASP A 115 25.49 13.97 -55.85
C ASP A 115 26.13 15.07 -54.97
N GLU A 116 26.65 14.69 -53.80
CA GLU A 116 28.11 14.80 -53.56
C GLU A 116 28.57 14.22 -52.21
N ASN A 117 29.71 13.53 -52.30
CA ASN A 117 30.72 13.28 -51.26
C ASN A 117 30.56 12.08 -50.31
N VAL A 118 30.64 10.91 -50.94
CA VAL A 118 31.37 9.74 -50.41
C VAL A 118 32.88 10.02 -50.46
N ALA A 119 33.48 10.42 -49.34
CA ALA A 119 34.91 10.18 -49.08
C ALA A 119 35.26 10.47 -47.62
N ARG A 120 35.75 9.43 -46.93
CA ARG A 120 36.48 9.38 -45.62
C ARG A 120 35.77 8.58 -44.54
N LEU A 121 35.66 7.27 -44.77
CA LEU A 121 35.58 6.27 -43.70
C LEU A 121 36.42 5.06 -44.10
N ARG A 122 37.74 5.22 -44.02
CA ARG A 122 38.68 4.14 -43.69
C ARG A 122 39.75 4.74 -42.77
N ASP A 123 40.16 3.93 -41.81
CA ASP A 123 41.15 4.15 -40.76
C ASP A 123 40.67 4.88 -39.50
N MET A 124 40.18 4.11 -38.52
CA MET A 124 40.99 3.74 -37.35
C MET A 124 40.18 2.88 -36.37
N GLU A 125 40.58 1.62 -36.26
CA GLU A 125 40.33 0.79 -35.08
C GLU A 125 41.22 1.26 -33.92
N SER A 126 40.65 1.33 -32.72
CA SER A 126 41.21 1.02 -31.39
C SER A 126 40.72 2.00 -30.31
N GLY A 127 40.32 1.46 -29.17
CA GLY A 127 40.15 2.23 -27.92
C GLY A 127 38.77 2.15 -27.28
N TYR A 128 38.67 1.26 -26.28
CA TYR A 128 37.61 1.17 -25.29
C TYR A 128 37.33 2.52 -24.57
N LYS A 129 36.09 2.63 -24.05
CA LYS A 129 35.49 3.66 -23.18
C LYS A 129 34.86 4.87 -23.88
N LYS A 130 33.52 4.87 -23.98
CA LYS A 130 32.71 6.09 -23.93
C LYS A 130 31.49 5.91 -23.03
N LEU A 131 31.36 6.84 -22.09
CA LEU A 131 30.25 7.05 -21.19
C LEU A 131 28.92 7.17 -21.96
N SER A 132 27.82 6.79 -21.30
CA SER A 132 26.46 7.01 -21.79
C SER A 132 26.27 8.48 -22.18
N LYS A 133 25.78 8.72 -23.40
CA LYS A 133 25.35 10.05 -23.81
C LYS A 133 24.07 10.40 -23.02
N PRO A 134 23.94 11.62 -22.46
CA PRO A 134 22.70 12.02 -21.81
C PRO A 134 21.56 12.05 -22.83
N SER A 135 20.36 11.62 -22.40
CA SER A 135 19.16 11.64 -23.22
C SER A 135 18.94 13.04 -23.82
N LEU A 136 18.89 13.09 -25.15
CA LEU A 136 18.52 14.29 -25.89
C LEU A 136 17.00 14.27 -26.04
N PHE A 137 16.30 15.33 -25.63
CA PHE A 137 14.85 15.47 -25.83
C PHE A 137 14.52 15.87 -27.26
N LYS A 138 13.37 15.46 -27.83
CA LYS A 138 12.95 15.81 -29.21
C LYS A 138 12.96 17.35 -29.38
N ARG A 139 13.64 17.87 -30.42
CA ARG A 139 13.70 19.33 -30.69
C ARG A 139 12.35 19.80 -31.23
N LEU A 140 11.88 20.98 -30.80
CA LEU A 140 10.65 21.62 -31.32
C LEU A 140 10.66 21.66 -32.85
N SER A 141 9.50 21.39 -33.46
CA SER A 141 9.30 21.72 -34.87
C SER A 141 9.19 23.25 -35.02
N LYS A 142 9.73 23.80 -36.11
CA LYS A 142 9.69 25.25 -36.39
C LYS A 142 8.26 25.81 -36.39
N ASN A 143 7.26 25.01 -36.75
CA ASN A 143 5.85 25.42 -36.79
C ASN A 143 5.24 25.54 -35.39
N LYS A 144 5.57 24.63 -34.46
CA LYS A 144 5.12 24.74 -33.05
C LYS A 144 5.78 25.92 -32.33
N ALA A 145 7.05 26.19 -32.61
CA ALA A 145 7.78 27.35 -32.07
C ALA A 145 7.18 28.70 -32.54
N LYS A 146 6.56 28.71 -33.73
CA LYS A 146 5.89 29.89 -34.30
C LYS A 146 4.56 30.20 -33.59
N HIS A 147 3.75 29.17 -33.34
CA HIS A 147 2.49 29.28 -32.60
C HIS A 147 2.67 29.82 -31.16
N LEU A 148 3.77 29.43 -30.49
CA LEU A 148 4.14 29.94 -29.16
C LEU A 148 4.52 31.43 -29.17
N LYS A 149 5.15 31.92 -30.24
CA LYS A 149 5.48 33.34 -30.40
C LYS A 149 4.26 34.19 -30.73
N GLU A 150 3.32 33.66 -31.50
CA GLU A 150 2.08 34.36 -31.83
C GLU A 150 1.20 34.60 -30.60
N TYR A 151 1.14 33.64 -29.67
CA TYR A 151 0.40 33.80 -28.41
C TYR A 151 0.99 34.87 -27.48
N ALA A 152 2.33 34.98 -27.41
CA ALA A 152 3.02 35.97 -26.58
C ALA A 152 2.77 37.43 -27.03
N ASN A 153 2.45 37.63 -28.31
CA ASN A 153 2.17 38.96 -28.87
C ASN A 153 0.71 39.41 -28.68
N THR A 154 -0.21 38.49 -28.36
CA THR A 154 -1.64 38.79 -28.09
C THR A 154 -1.95 39.22 -26.67
N SER A 155 -1.04 38.99 -25.70
CA SER A 155 -1.14 39.50 -24.34
C SER A 155 -0.55 40.92 -24.27
N GLY A 156 -1.36 41.92 -24.64
CA GLY A 156 -0.96 43.32 -24.74
C GLY A 156 -0.41 43.94 -23.45
N ILE A 157 0.92 43.93 -23.31
CA ILE A 157 1.67 44.74 -22.36
C ILE A 157 2.78 45.43 -23.15
N GLU A 158 2.59 46.72 -23.46
CA GLU A 158 3.63 47.56 -24.05
C GLU A 158 4.71 47.90 -23.01
N PRO A 159 6.02 47.78 -23.34
CA PRO A 159 7.08 48.32 -22.51
C PRO A 159 7.45 49.75 -22.94
N SER A 160 7.14 50.72 -22.09
CA SER A 160 7.61 52.10 -22.20
C SER A 160 9.13 52.21 -21.97
N LYS A 161 9.84 52.82 -22.93
CA LYS A 161 11.26 53.18 -22.87
C LYS A 161 11.50 54.48 -22.09
N THR A 162 12.79 54.70 -21.74
CA THR A 162 13.50 55.88 -21.18
C THR A 162 13.61 55.96 -19.65
N ARG A 163 14.75 56.30 -19.02
CA ARG A 163 16.06 56.84 -19.49
C ARG A 163 17.12 56.60 -18.39
N ILE A 164 18.37 56.45 -18.82
CA ILE A 164 19.59 56.40 -17.99
C ILE A 164 19.94 57.81 -17.51
N LEU A 165 20.33 57.98 -16.24
CA LEU A 165 21.19 59.08 -15.76
C LEU A 165 22.11 58.57 -14.63
N GLN A 166 23.40 58.88 -14.79
CA GLN A 166 24.51 58.64 -13.88
C GLN A 166 24.57 59.71 -12.76
N GLU A 167 25.11 59.26 -11.61
CA GLU A 167 25.92 59.93 -10.57
C GLU A 167 25.71 61.41 -10.19
N VAL A 168 25.69 61.69 -8.87
CA VAL A 168 26.65 62.56 -8.12
C VAL A 168 26.16 62.76 -6.67
N GLY A 169 27.07 62.55 -5.69
CA GLY A 169 27.24 63.43 -4.51
C GLY A 169 26.45 63.18 -3.21
N LYS A 170 27.15 62.70 -2.17
CA LYS A 170 26.92 63.08 -0.75
C LYS A 170 27.39 64.54 -0.54
N PRO A 171 26.83 65.36 0.40
CA PRO A 171 27.20 65.28 1.83
C PRO A 171 26.16 65.79 2.87
N GLY A 172 26.43 65.55 4.16
CA GLY A 172 26.15 66.54 5.23
C GLY A 172 25.13 66.17 6.32
N ILE A 173 25.63 65.96 7.55
CA ILE A 173 24.95 66.05 8.85
C ILE A 173 25.00 67.52 9.33
N PRO A 174 23.97 68.07 10.02
CA PRO A 174 24.08 68.51 11.43
C PRO A 174 22.82 68.20 12.28
N THR A 175 22.91 67.63 13.51
CA THR A 175 22.84 68.27 14.86
C THR A 175 21.54 69.11 15.06
N ASP A 176 20.68 68.97 16.08
CA ASP A 176 20.93 69.12 17.52
C ASP A 176 19.61 68.96 18.33
N ASP A 177 19.77 68.88 19.66
CA ASP A 177 18.92 69.45 20.74
C ASP A 177 17.77 68.68 21.45
N ASN A 178 18.14 68.23 22.67
CA ASN A 178 17.74 68.75 23.99
C ASN A 178 16.58 68.16 24.85
N GLN A 179 16.97 68.02 26.14
CA GLN A 179 16.24 68.19 27.43
C GLN A 179 15.41 67.02 28.00
N ASP A 180 15.85 66.40 29.11
CA ASP A 180 15.59 66.73 30.55
C ASP A 180 14.15 66.34 30.97
N THR A 181 13.79 65.74 32.11
CA THR A 181 14.41 65.43 33.42
C THR A 181 13.45 64.52 34.23
N ASN A 182 13.99 63.88 35.28
CA ASN A 182 13.38 63.61 36.61
C ASN A 182 12.93 62.21 37.10
N ILE A 183 13.80 61.63 37.96
CA ILE A 183 13.62 61.19 39.38
C ILE A 183 12.53 60.13 39.73
N ARG A 184 12.96 58.92 40.18
CA ARG A 184 12.93 58.43 41.59
C ARG A 184 13.37 56.94 41.74
N GLN A 185 14.49 56.75 42.48
CA GLN A 185 14.77 55.81 43.61
C GLN A 185 14.53 54.29 43.43
N ALA A 186 15.57 53.45 43.37
CA ALA A 186 16.41 52.84 44.45
C ALA A 186 15.94 51.39 44.74
N ALA A 187 16.67 50.32 44.38
CA ALA A 187 17.79 49.67 45.10
C ALA A 187 17.33 49.10 46.48
N GLU A 188 17.48 47.82 46.88
CA GLU A 188 18.72 47.04 46.97
C GLU A 188 18.50 45.62 47.57
N TYR A 189 19.44 44.71 47.27
CA TYR A 189 20.06 43.63 48.09
C TYR A 189 19.38 42.29 48.49
N LEU A 190 19.95 41.21 47.89
CA LEU A 190 20.55 39.96 48.43
C LEU A 190 19.87 39.15 49.56
N SER A 191 19.70 37.83 49.35
CA SER A 191 20.57 36.75 49.91
C SER A 191 19.93 35.34 49.89
N ILE A 192 20.78 34.33 49.72
CA ILE A 192 20.53 32.86 49.82
C ILE A 192 20.87 32.42 51.26
N PRO A 193 20.19 31.41 51.88
CA PRO A 193 20.74 30.03 52.02
C PRO A 193 19.65 28.92 51.93
N ALA A 194 19.87 27.79 51.25
CA ALA A 194 20.57 26.54 51.65
C ALA A 194 19.82 25.61 52.64
N PHE A 195 19.53 24.39 52.15
CA PHE A 195 19.46 23.06 52.78
C PHE A 195 18.75 22.83 54.15
N SER A 196 17.81 21.85 54.19
CA SER A 196 18.01 20.51 54.81
C SER A 196 16.71 19.84 55.33
N THR A 197 16.53 18.56 54.92
CA THR A 197 16.03 17.38 55.68
C THR A 197 14.63 17.28 56.33
N ARG A 198 13.88 16.29 55.80
CA ARG A 198 13.27 15.09 56.45
C ARG A 198 12.09 15.24 57.43
N ALA A 199 11.00 14.54 57.06
CA ALA A 199 10.32 13.44 57.77
C ALA A 199 8.87 13.63 58.31
N VAL A 200 7.96 12.85 57.66
CA VAL A 200 7.02 11.84 58.20
C VAL A 200 5.79 12.23 59.06
N SER A 201 4.66 11.56 58.71
CA SER A 201 3.42 11.24 59.46
C SER A 201 2.37 12.36 59.62
N SER A 202 1.05 12.15 59.55
CA SER A 202 0.18 10.97 59.32
C SER A 202 -1.30 11.41 59.40
N VAL A 203 -2.21 10.56 58.90
CA VAL A 203 -3.60 10.34 59.35
C VAL A 203 -4.75 11.19 58.72
N ASP A 204 -5.53 10.45 57.93
CA ASP A 204 -6.99 10.34 57.78
C ASP A 204 -7.92 11.42 57.18
N SER A 205 -8.72 10.88 56.25
CA SER A 205 -10.18 10.92 56.15
C SER A 205 -10.86 11.89 55.15
N ASN A 206 -11.40 11.23 54.13
CA ASN A 206 -12.74 11.37 53.55
C ASN A 206 -13.14 12.62 52.74
N ASN A 207 -13.70 12.29 51.56
CA ASN A 207 -14.68 13.02 50.75
C ASN A 207 -14.18 14.25 49.98
N ALA A 208 -13.98 14.05 48.67
CA ALA A 208 -14.06 15.13 47.69
C ALA A 208 -14.73 14.61 46.41
N GLU A 209 -15.93 15.13 46.14
CA GLU A 209 -16.47 15.29 44.79
C GLU A 209 -15.59 16.34 44.09
N ASP A 210 -14.82 15.97 43.07
CA ASP A 210 -13.97 16.92 42.34
C ASP A 210 -14.47 17.16 40.92
N THR A 211 -15.10 18.32 40.80
CA THR A 211 -15.20 19.19 39.63
C THR A 211 -13.82 19.33 38.95
N TYR A 212 -13.72 18.97 37.67
CA TYR A 212 -12.51 19.19 36.88
C TYR A 212 -12.39 20.65 36.46
N GLU A 213 -11.53 21.41 37.14
CA GLU A 213 -10.96 22.66 36.61
C GLU A 213 -9.78 22.38 35.68
N SER A 214 -9.78 23.09 34.55
CA SER A 214 -8.79 23.05 33.48
C SER A 214 -7.56 23.88 33.87
N GLY A 215 -6.45 23.20 34.19
CA GLY A 215 -5.12 23.81 34.28
C GLY A 215 -4.28 23.46 33.04
N ASN A 216 -4.16 24.41 32.12
CA ASN A 216 -3.26 24.36 30.97
C ASN A 216 -1.88 24.90 31.38
N ASP A 217 -0.91 24.01 31.58
CA ASP A 217 0.52 24.36 31.51
C ASP A 217 1.16 23.61 30.34
N LEU A 218 1.23 24.29 29.19
CA LEU A 218 1.89 23.85 27.97
C LEU A 218 3.42 24.05 28.09
N PRO A 219 4.26 23.04 27.83
CA PRO A 219 5.68 23.27 27.60
C PRO A 219 5.92 23.80 26.18
N SER A 220 6.92 24.67 26.05
CA SER A 220 7.41 25.38 24.86
C SER A 220 7.26 24.66 23.50
N ASP A 221 6.72 25.40 22.52
CA ASP A 221 6.35 25.01 21.15
C ASP A 221 7.45 24.33 20.31
N GLU A 222 8.74 24.43 20.64
CA GLU A 222 9.81 23.90 19.77
C GLU A 222 9.94 22.37 19.80
N SER A 223 9.63 21.71 20.93
CA SER A 223 9.70 20.25 21.03
C SER A 223 8.51 19.53 20.39
N ALA A 224 7.37 20.22 20.26
CA ALA A 224 6.17 19.71 19.60
C ALA A 224 6.35 19.64 18.06
N VAL A 225 7.12 20.56 17.49
CA VAL A 225 7.41 20.63 16.05
C VAL A 225 8.36 19.50 15.59
N GLU A 226 9.21 18.97 16.46
CA GLU A 226 10.04 17.79 16.15
C GLU A 226 9.23 16.48 16.14
N GLU A 227 8.23 16.35 17.01
CA GLU A 227 7.41 15.12 17.13
C GLU A 227 6.31 15.02 16.05
N ASP A 228 5.97 16.13 15.39
CA ASP A 228 5.13 16.15 14.19
C ASP A 228 5.78 15.44 12.98
N ARG A 229 7.10 15.22 13.03
CA ARG A 229 7.92 14.72 11.92
C ARG A 229 7.85 13.22 11.66
N GLU A 230 7.44 12.41 12.62
CA GLU A 230 7.54 10.93 12.53
C GLU A 230 6.21 10.24 12.19
N TRP A 231 5.12 11.01 12.09
CA TRP A 231 3.76 10.45 12.05
C TRP A 231 3.35 9.82 10.72
N TYR A 232 3.90 10.33 9.63
CA TYR A 232 3.38 10.00 8.32
C TYR A 232 4.10 8.79 7.67
N ASP A 233 5.15 8.25 8.29
CA ASP A 233 6.17 7.35 7.68
C ASP A 233 5.68 6.00 7.12
N HIS A 234 4.39 5.66 7.23
CA HIS A 234 3.96 4.26 7.15
C HIS A 234 3.29 3.80 5.87
N GLU A 235 3.42 4.54 4.76
CA GLU A 235 3.10 3.99 3.43
C GLU A 235 4.35 3.64 2.60
N ASP A 236 5.55 4.04 3.03
CA ASP A 236 6.80 3.86 2.27
C ASP A 236 7.94 3.11 3.01
N ASP A 237 7.89 2.96 4.33
CA ASP A 237 8.97 2.35 5.13
C ASP A 237 8.94 0.80 5.16
N TYR A 238 8.87 0.17 3.99
CA TYR A 238 9.19 -1.26 3.83
C TYR A 238 10.66 -1.50 3.44
N SER A 239 11.51 -0.48 3.44
CA SER A 239 12.93 -0.58 3.07
C SER A 239 13.90 -0.52 4.26
N ASN A 240 13.60 -1.27 5.33
CA ASN A 240 14.64 -1.59 6.30
C ASN A 240 15.57 -2.65 5.69
N ALA A 241 16.76 -2.21 5.25
CA ALA A 241 17.84 -3.12 4.87
C ALA A 241 18.34 -3.85 6.12
N ILE A 242 18.32 -5.19 6.08
CA ILE A 242 18.72 -6.06 7.17
C ILE A 242 20.16 -6.51 6.89
N ASP A 243 21.08 -6.15 7.79
CA ASP A 243 22.48 -6.57 7.72
C ASP A 243 22.64 -7.94 8.41
N ASP A 244 23.01 -8.96 7.65
CA ASP A 244 23.01 -10.38 8.04
C ASP A 244 24.22 -10.78 8.94
N SER A 245 24.83 -9.84 9.68
CA SER A 245 26.14 -10.09 10.33
C SER A 245 26.27 -9.67 11.79
N VAL A 246 25.44 -10.19 12.71
CA VAL A 246 25.82 -10.28 14.14
C VAL A 246 25.18 -11.51 14.78
N VAL A 247 25.99 -12.53 15.06
CA VAL A 247 25.64 -13.63 15.99
C VAL A 247 26.66 -13.57 17.12
N SER A 248 26.26 -13.08 18.29
CA SER A 248 27.04 -13.19 19.52
C SER A 248 26.17 -13.82 20.62
N THR A 249 26.70 -14.90 21.17
CA THR A 249 26.06 -15.83 22.11
C THR A 249 26.09 -15.25 23.52
N LEU A 250 24.95 -15.10 24.18
CA LEU A 250 24.86 -14.79 25.61
C LEU A 250 24.02 -15.84 26.34
N ASN A 251 24.68 -16.62 27.20
CA ASN A 251 24.09 -17.66 28.04
C ASN A 251 23.47 -17.06 29.31
N PHE A 252 22.18 -17.30 29.56
CA PHE A 252 21.54 -17.01 30.85
C PHE A 252 21.05 -18.29 31.54
N ARG A 253 21.61 -18.60 32.72
CA ARG A 253 21.18 -19.68 33.61
C ARG A 253 19.95 -19.25 34.41
N ARG A 254 18.86 -20.04 34.38
CA ARG A 254 17.74 -19.92 35.34
C ARG A 254 17.86 -20.95 36.46
N ARG A 255 17.75 -20.50 37.71
CA ARG A 255 17.55 -21.34 38.91
C ARG A 255 16.06 -21.60 39.09
N GLY A 256 15.70 -22.86 39.32
CA GLY A 256 14.33 -23.30 39.55
C GLY A 256 13.85 -23.15 41.00
N SER A 257 12.54 -23.17 41.17
CA SER A 257 11.87 -23.52 42.42
C SER A 257 10.71 -24.47 42.09
N SER A 258 10.65 -25.57 42.83
CA SER A 258 9.90 -26.79 42.55
C SER A 258 8.74 -26.97 43.53
N ASN A 259 7.65 -27.57 43.04
CA ASN A 259 6.74 -28.52 43.73
C ASN A 259 5.24 -28.43 43.36
N ARG A 260 4.86 -27.74 42.27
CA ARG A 260 3.55 -27.93 41.61
C ARG A 260 3.61 -28.43 40.15
N ARG A 261 4.82 -28.68 39.62
CA ARG A 261 5.10 -28.91 38.18
C ARG A 261 4.89 -30.33 37.64
N ASN A 262 4.72 -31.36 38.47
CA ASN A 262 4.85 -32.75 38.00
C ASN A 262 3.69 -33.28 37.13
N GLN A 263 2.51 -32.64 37.13
CA GLN A 263 1.42 -33.03 36.21
C GLN A 263 1.46 -32.25 34.89
N GLU A 264 1.73 -30.95 34.93
CA GLU A 264 1.89 -30.12 33.72
C GLU A 264 3.17 -30.45 32.93
N SER A 265 4.25 -30.91 33.58
CA SER A 265 5.48 -31.32 32.89
C SER A 265 5.23 -32.51 31.97
N ASN A 266 4.55 -33.55 32.45
CA ASN A 266 4.29 -34.77 31.66
C ASN A 266 3.44 -34.49 30.42
N PHE A 267 2.41 -33.64 30.54
CA PHE A 267 1.58 -33.28 29.39
C PHE A 267 2.31 -32.35 28.42
N ASN A 268 3.17 -31.43 28.90
CA ASN A 268 3.98 -30.60 28.02
C ASN A 268 5.06 -31.39 27.27
N ASP A 269 5.61 -32.44 27.88
CA ASP A 269 6.53 -33.36 27.20
C ASP A 269 5.80 -34.14 26.09
N LEU A 270 4.58 -34.64 26.38
CA LEU A 270 3.69 -35.28 25.39
C LEU A 270 3.34 -34.35 24.21
N LYS A 271 3.14 -33.05 24.44
CA LYS A 271 2.87 -32.08 23.35
C LYS A 271 4.01 -31.95 22.36
N SER A 272 5.25 -32.17 22.79
CA SER A 272 6.42 -32.10 21.91
C SER A 272 6.44 -33.23 20.87
N GLU A 273 5.73 -34.33 21.12
CA GLU A 273 5.56 -35.46 20.20
C GLU A 273 4.57 -35.15 19.06
N LEU A 274 3.80 -34.07 19.16
CA LEU A 274 2.79 -33.69 18.18
C LEU A 274 3.40 -32.90 17.01
N HIS A 275 3.29 -33.48 15.82
CA HIS A 275 3.69 -32.82 14.58
C HIS A 275 2.51 -32.47 13.70
N LEU A 276 2.34 -31.16 13.49
CA LEU A 276 1.47 -30.64 12.45
C LEU A 276 2.23 -30.62 11.11
N THR A 277 1.54 -31.05 10.07
CA THR A 277 2.01 -31.03 8.69
C THR A 277 1.00 -30.33 7.79
N PRO A 278 1.47 -29.65 6.74
CA PRO A 278 0.59 -29.05 5.74
C PRO A 278 -0.26 -30.13 5.07
N ILE A 279 -1.51 -29.78 4.76
CA ILE A 279 -2.41 -30.65 3.99
C ILE A 279 -1.92 -30.74 2.54
N SER A 280 -1.95 -31.95 1.98
CA SER A 280 -1.54 -32.20 0.59
C SER A 280 -2.49 -31.52 -0.41
N PRO A 281 -2.03 -31.14 -1.62
CA PRO A 281 -2.90 -30.52 -2.63
C PRO A 281 -4.20 -31.32 -2.90
N ALA A 282 -4.10 -32.66 -2.98
CA ALA A 282 -5.26 -33.54 -3.18
C ALA A 282 -6.26 -33.50 -2.02
N GLN A 283 -5.79 -33.34 -0.78
CA GLN A 283 -6.66 -33.17 0.38
C GLN A 283 -7.28 -31.77 0.43
N ARG A 284 -6.56 -30.72 -0.02
CA ARG A 284 -7.11 -29.35 -0.11
C ARG A 284 -8.29 -29.28 -1.07
N ALA A 285 -8.26 -30.02 -2.17
CA ALA A 285 -9.37 -30.11 -3.11
C ALA A 285 -10.68 -30.61 -2.46
N LYS A 286 -10.59 -31.44 -1.41
CA LYS A 286 -11.75 -31.91 -0.64
C LYS A 286 -12.27 -30.92 0.40
N LEU A 287 -11.49 -29.87 0.70
CA LEU A 287 -11.81 -28.83 1.68
C LEU A 287 -12.46 -27.59 1.04
N VAL A 288 -12.79 -27.66 -0.25
CA VAL A 288 -13.51 -26.57 -0.92
C VAL A 288 -14.96 -26.57 -0.43
N PRO A 289 -15.44 -25.47 0.17
CA PRO A 289 -16.81 -25.41 0.63
C PRO A 289 -17.79 -25.49 -0.55
N PRO A 290 -18.95 -26.15 -0.37
CA PRO A 290 -19.88 -26.43 -1.46
C PRO A 290 -20.29 -25.19 -2.27
N PHE A 291 -20.55 -24.06 -1.62
CA PHE A 291 -20.92 -22.82 -2.31
C PHE A 291 -19.82 -22.27 -3.24
N LEU A 292 -18.55 -22.65 -3.06
CA LEU A 292 -17.46 -22.28 -3.96
C LEU A 292 -17.33 -23.22 -5.16
N THR A 293 -17.79 -24.48 -5.03
CA THR A 293 -17.71 -25.48 -6.11
C THR A 293 -18.63 -25.17 -7.29
N SER A 294 -19.68 -24.38 -7.06
CA SER A 294 -20.60 -23.94 -8.12
C SER A 294 -20.01 -22.90 -9.07
N PHE A 295 -18.88 -22.28 -8.71
CA PHE A 295 -18.21 -21.31 -9.58
C PHE A 295 -17.29 -22.04 -10.57
N ARG A 296 -17.79 -22.20 -11.79
CA ARG A 296 -17.07 -22.79 -12.93
C ARG A 296 -16.69 -21.70 -13.92
N ASN A 297 -15.51 -21.83 -14.54
CA ASN A 297 -15.11 -20.99 -15.66
C ASN A 297 -16.03 -21.21 -16.87
N SER A 298 -15.90 -20.36 -17.90
CA SER A 298 -16.56 -20.53 -19.21
C SER A 298 -16.35 -21.92 -19.83
N ASP A 299 -15.24 -22.57 -19.49
CA ASP A 299 -14.84 -23.89 -19.98
C ASP A 299 -15.36 -25.05 -19.10
N GLY A 300 -16.15 -24.75 -18.07
CA GLY A 300 -16.77 -25.76 -17.19
C GLY A 300 -15.88 -26.32 -16.07
N GLU A 301 -14.61 -25.92 -16.03
CA GLU A 301 -13.64 -26.30 -14.99
C GLU A 301 -13.77 -25.46 -13.70
N SER A 302 -13.47 -26.07 -12.55
CA SER A 302 -13.48 -25.38 -11.25
C SER A 302 -12.24 -24.49 -11.10
N VAL A 303 -12.48 -23.18 -11.15
CA VAL A 303 -11.46 -22.11 -11.03
C VAL A 303 -10.66 -22.26 -9.74
N PHE A 304 -11.33 -22.69 -8.67
CA PHE A 304 -10.77 -22.76 -7.33
C PHE A 304 -9.86 -23.99 -7.12
N LEU A 305 -10.15 -25.11 -7.77
CA LEU A 305 -9.38 -26.35 -7.60
C LEU A 305 -7.98 -26.27 -8.23
N HIS A 306 -7.85 -25.65 -9.41
CA HIS A 306 -6.55 -25.41 -10.04
C HIS A 306 -5.65 -24.46 -9.25
N PHE A 307 -6.25 -23.60 -8.42
CA PHE A 307 -5.54 -22.62 -7.61
C PHE A 307 -4.98 -23.18 -6.30
N LEU A 308 -5.62 -24.21 -5.73
CA LEU A 308 -5.11 -24.91 -4.54
C LEU A 308 -3.85 -25.73 -4.83
N ASP A 309 -3.61 -26.03 -6.10
CA ASP A 309 -2.36 -26.62 -6.59
C ASP A 309 -1.29 -25.53 -6.75
N ALA A 310 -0.36 -25.47 -5.80
CA ALA A 310 0.73 -24.48 -5.76
C ALA A 310 1.69 -24.55 -6.97
N SER A 311 1.52 -25.53 -7.86
CA SER A 311 2.33 -25.72 -9.07
C SER A 311 1.84 -24.92 -10.29
N SER A 312 0.59 -24.43 -10.28
CA SER A 312 0.03 -23.74 -11.44
C SER A 312 0.42 -22.25 -11.44
N LYS A 313 1.17 -21.83 -12.46
CA LYS A 313 1.47 -20.41 -12.74
C LYS A 313 0.24 -19.70 -13.31
N PHE A 314 -0.85 -19.63 -12.55
CA PHE A 314 -2.02 -18.86 -12.98
C PHE A 314 -1.78 -17.38 -12.67
N THR A 315 -1.41 -16.61 -13.69
CA THR A 315 -1.26 -15.14 -13.65
C THR A 315 -2.61 -14.46 -13.87
N SER A 316 -3.65 -14.79 -13.09
CA SER A 316 -4.97 -14.15 -13.26
C SER A 316 -5.09 -12.78 -12.62
N ASN A 317 -4.14 -12.38 -11.77
CA ASN A 317 -4.10 -11.01 -11.29
C ASN A 317 -3.73 -10.08 -12.44
N VAL A 318 -4.45 -8.97 -12.57
CA VAL A 318 -4.10 -7.88 -13.50
C VAL A 318 -2.65 -7.49 -13.23
N ASP A 319 -1.77 -7.82 -14.17
CA ASP A 319 -0.35 -7.52 -14.04
C ASP A 319 -0.21 -5.99 -14.02
N PRO A 320 0.38 -5.38 -12.97
CA PRO A 320 0.66 -3.95 -12.97
C PRO A 320 1.55 -3.53 -14.16
N PHE A 321 2.23 -4.47 -14.81
CA PHE A 321 2.96 -4.26 -16.06
C PHE A 321 2.12 -4.70 -17.26
N ARG A 322 1.73 -3.75 -18.12
CA ARG A 322 1.05 -4.06 -19.39
C ARG A 322 1.96 -4.86 -20.33
N ASN A 323 3.25 -4.55 -20.34
CA ASN A 323 4.28 -5.25 -21.09
C ASN A 323 5.46 -5.62 -20.18
N PRO A 324 5.40 -6.78 -19.48
CA PRO A 324 6.36 -7.14 -18.44
C PRO A 324 7.82 -7.29 -18.91
N ASP A 325 8.01 -7.53 -20.21
CA ASP A 325 9.29 -7.76 -20.88
C ASP A 325 9.92 -6.48 -21.47
N SER A 326 9.19 -5.37 -21.47
CA SER A 326 9.71 -4.07 -21.91
C SER A 326 10.88 -3.60 -21.04
N GLU A 327 11.82 -2.87 -21.64
CA GLU A 327 12.93 -2.23 -20.90
C GLU A 327 12.41 -1.32 -19.79
N PHE A 328 11.30 -0.61 -20.05
CA PHE A 328 10.65 0.27 -19.08
C PHE A 328 10.15 -0.51 -17.85
N SER A 329 9.48 -1.65 -18.05
CA SER A 329 9.02 -2.50 -16.95
C SER A 329 10.16 -3.21 -16.22
N LEU A 330 11.23 -3.59 -16.93
CA LEU A 330 12.42 -4.15 -16.32
C LEU A 330 13.18 -3.11 -15.47
N ASN A 331 13.22 -1.86 -15.89
CA ASN A 331 13.83 -0.77 -15.13
C ASN A 331 13.05 -0.48 -13.84
N ALA A 332 11.72 -0.53 -13.89
CA ALA A 332 10.89 -0.45 -12.68
C ALA A 332 11.20 -1.58 -11.67
N LYS A 333 11.42 -2.81 -12.15
CA LYS A 333 11.79 -3.96 -11.29
C LYS A 333 13.20 -3.82 -10.69
N ARG A 334 14.15 -3.21 -11.42
CA ARG A 334 15.54 -3.02 -10.97
C ARG A 334 15.72 -1.83 -10.02
N GLY A 335 14.90 -0.79 -10.17
CA GLY A 335 15.06 0.49 -9.47
C GLY A 335 16.26 1.31 -9.98
N SER A 336 16.47 2.48 -9.38
CA SER A 336 17.59 3.36 -9.74
C SER A 336 18.93 2.82 -9.23
N ARG A 337 19.96 2.91 -10.07
CA ARG A 337 21.33 2.54 -9.71
C ARG A 337 21.91 3.53 -8.71
N LEU A 338 21.67 4.84 -8.92
CA LEU A 338 22.15 5.88 -8.00
C LEU A 338 21.61 5.69 -6.58
N VAL A 339 20.34 5.31 -6.46
CA VAL A 339 19.71 5.03 -5.15
C VAL A 339 20.36 3.82 -4.49
N ASN A 340 20.61 2.74 -5.24
CA ASN A 340 21.31 1.57 -4.73
C ASN A 340 22.75 1.90 -4.27
N GLU A 341 23.49 2.71 -5.04
CA GLU A 341 24.84 3.16 -4.67
C GLU A 341 24.83 4.03 -3.40
N ASN A 342 23.89 4.97 -3.30
CA ASN A 342 23.71 5.79 -2.09
C ASN A 342 23.40 4.92 -0.87
N ARG A 343 22.53 3.91 -1.01
CA ARG A 343 22.22 2.96 0.07
C ARG A 343 23.47 2.22 0.55
N HIS A 344 24.30 1.74 -0.36
CA HIS A 344 25.56 1.08 0.00
C HIS A 344 26.58 2.04 0.64
N MET A 345 26.63 3.29 0.19
CA MET A 345 27.50 4.31 0.77
C MET A 345 27.06 4.72 2.17
N GLU A 346 25.76 4.88 2.41
CA GLU A 346 25.21 5.13 3.74
C GLU A 346 25.50 3.98 4.70
N ALA A 347 25.26 2.74 4.27
CA ALA A 347 25.57 1.55 5.07
C ALA A 347 27.07 1.42 5.39
N ARG A 348 27.95 1.88 4.49
CA ARG A 348 29.40 1.94 4.77
C ARG A 348 29.76 3.06 5.72
N LYS A 349 29.12 4.23 5.59
CA LYS A 349 29.33 5.36 6.51
C LYS A 349 28.84 5.05 7.91
N SER A 350 27.69 4.39 8.06
CA SER A 350 27.20 3.95 9.38
C SER A 350 28.16 2.95 10.01
N LYS A 351 28.58 1.91 9.26
CA LYS A 351 29.59 0.95 9.75
C LYS A 351 30.93 1.60 10.09
N ALA A 352 31.38 2.57 9.29
CA ALA A 352 32.63 3.29 9.57
C ALA A 352 32.52 4.19 10.81
N ALA A 353 31.36 4.82 11.02
CA ALA A 353 31.08 5.60 12.22
C ALA A 353 31.03 4.70 13.47
N GLU A 354 30.39 3.52 13.39
CA GLU A 354 30.37 2.53 14.46
C GLU A 354 31.77 2.00 14.81
N ILE A 355 32.63 1.78 13.80
CA ILE A 355 34.03 1.36 14.02
C ILE A 355 34.84 2.49 14.65
N ALA A 356 34.62 3.74 14.23
CA ALA A 356 35.30 4.91 14.77
C ALA A 356 34.93 5.14 16.26
N ASP A 357 33.63 5.08 16.60
CA ASP A 357 33.14 5.19 17.98
C ASP A 357 33.71 4.08 18.87
N ASN A 358 33.70 2.83 18.38
CA ASN A 358 34.27 1.70 19.12
C ASN A 358 35.81 1.82 19.31
N SER A 359 36.50 2.43 18.36
CA SER A 359 37.95 2.67 18.45
C SER A 359 38.32 3.79 19.41
N GLU A 360 37.48 4.83 19.55
CA GLU A 360 37.68 5.88 20.55
C GLU A 360 37.47 5.36 21.98
N THR A 361 36.52 4.44 22.21
CA THR A 361 36.36 3.78 23.52
C THR A 361 37.53 2.86 23.90
N ALA A 362 38.24 2.27 22.93
CA ALA A 362 39.40 1.42 23.20
C ALA A 362 40.68 2.23 23.53
N ILE A 363 40.82 3.44 22.97
CA ILE A 363 41.97 4.31 23.21
C ILE A 363 41.78 5.17 24.47
N ALA A 364 40.53 5.53 24.82
CA ALA A 364 40.19 6.25 26.05
C ALA A 364 40.41 5.42 27.34
N ALA A 365 40.51 4.09 27.25
CA ALA A 365 40.74 3.21 28.39
C ALA A 365 42.23 3.02 28.77
N VAL A 366 43.19 3.48 27.95
CA VAL A 366 44.63 3.18 28.14
C VAL A 366 45.49 4.42 28.39
N VAL A 367 45.01 5.64 28.11
CA VAL A 367 45.80 6.87 28.35
C VAL A 367 45.08 7.74 29.38
N GLY A 368 45.59 7.70 30.61
CA GLY A 368 45.16 8.57 31.70
C GLY A 368 45.34 10.05 31.35
N GLN A 369 44.33 10.84 31.68
CA GLN A 369 44.33 12.30 31.54
C GLN A 369 45.51 12.96 32.28
N PRO A 370 45.93 14.13 31.79
CA PRO A 370 45.92 15.28 32.68
C PRO A 370 45.10 16.45 32.10
N ASN A 371 44.47 17.15 33.02
CA ASN A 371 43.72 18.40 32.85
C ASN A 371 44.56 19.51 32.22
N GLY A 372 43.89 20.36 31.42
CA GLY A 372 44.24 21.78 31.35
C GLY A 372 44.03 22.45 29.99
N VAL A 373 43.08 23.42 29.97
CA VAL A 373 43.10 24.68 29.18
C VAL A 373 42.93 24.49 27.66
N GLU A 374 41.97 25.06 26.91
CA GLU A 374 41.51 26.45 26.83
C GLU A 374 40.21 26.47 25.99
N GLN A 375 39.10 26.98 26.52
CA GLN A 375 37.89 27.24 25.72
C GLN A 375 38.08 28.54 24.94
N VAL A 376 38.44 28.43 23.66
CA VAL A 376 38.32 29.54 22.72
C VAL A 376 36.83 29.64 22.33
N ALA A 377 36.22 30.74 22.77
CA ALA A 377 34.86 31.12 22.44
C ALA A 377 34.67 31.26 20.92
N SER A 378 33.90 30.34 20.32
CA SER A 378 33.20 30.61 19.06
C SER A 378 31.84 31.21 19.40
N GLY A 379 31.66 32.45 18.94
CA GLY A 379 30.54 33.30 19.29
C GLY A 379 29.19 32.67 19.00
N ARG A 380 28.31 32.79 20.00
CA ARG A 380 26.86 32.73 19.81
C ARG A 380 26.47 33.78 18.79
N ILE A 381 26.17 33.37 17.57
CA ILE A 381 25.29 34.15 16.69
C ILE A 381 23.90 33.93 17.28
N GLY A 382 23.37 34.96 17.93
CA GLY A 382 22.02 34.93 18.46
C GLY A 382 21.04 34.73 17.32
N ASP A 383 20.27 33.66 17.40
CA ASP A 383 18.99 33.51 16.70
C ASP A 383 18.02 34.54 17.29
N SER A 384 18.14 35.77 16.79
CA SER A 384 17.17 36.83 17.03
C SER A 384 16.80 37.44 15.69
N ALA A 385 15.52 37.37 15.38
CA ALA A 385 14.86 37.97 14.22
C ALA A 385 15.16 37.34 12.85
N ASN A 386 14.51 36.21 12.56
CA ASN A 386 14.03 35.95 11.19
C ASN A 386 12.65 35.27 11.19
N SER A 387 11.74 35.78 12.02
CA SER A 387 10.31 35.62 11.78
C SER A 387 9.93 36.58 10.65
N ALA A 388 9.95 36.10 9.41
CA ALA A 388 9.31 36.80 8.32
C ALA A 388 7.87 37.19 8.75
N PRO A 389 7.37 38.39 8.43
CA PRO A 389 6.03 38.78 8.81
C PRO A 389 5.06 37.74 8.22
N ARG A 390 4.31 37.02 9.08
CA ARG A 390 3.16 36.26 8.60
C ARG A 390 2.22 37.27 7.95
N GLU A 391 2.05 37.17 6.63
CA GLU A 391 1.03 37.94 5.93
C GLU A 391 -0.30 37.77 6.70
N PRO A 392 -1.05 38.86 6.95
CA PRO A 392 -2.33 38.75 7.61
C PRO A 392 -3.23 37.80 6.79
N PRO A 393 -4.05 36.95 7.45
CA PRO A 393 -4.94 36.06 6.75
C PRO A 393 -5.82 36.87 5.78
N PRO A 394 -6.06 36.36 4.56
CA PRO A 394 -6.79 37.10 3.54
C PRO A 394 -8.16 37.52 4.06
N SER A 395 -8.58 38.76 3.75
CA SER A 395 -9.88 39.26 4.20
C SER A 395 -11.02 38.45 3.57
N PHE A 396 -12.18 38.42 4.23
CA PHE A 396 -13.35 37.72 3.70
C PHE A 396 -13.72 38.19 2.29
N GLU A 397 -13.57 39.49 2.01
CA GLU A 397 -13.81 40.07 0.68
C GLU A 397 -12.85 39.51 -0.37
N GLN A 398 -11.54 39.42 -0.06
CA GLN A 398 -10.54 38.82 -0.96
C GLN A 398 -10.84 37.35 -1.25
N ILE A 399 -11.33 36.61 -0.24
CA ILE A 399 -11.75 35.21 -0.40
C ILE A 399 -12.97 35.12 -1.33
N GLN A 400 -13.96 36.01 -1.18
CA GLN A 400 -15.14 36.04 -2.04
C GLN A 400 -14.81 36.44 -3.49
N GLU A 401 -13.90 37.38 -3.70
CA GLU A 401 -13.42 37.73 -5.04
C GLU A 401 -12.72 36.54 -5.71
N SER A 402 -11.81 35.87 -4.99
CA SER A 402 -11.15 34.65 -5.45
C SER A 402 -12.17 33.56 -5.81
N ARG A 403 -13.21 33.38 -4.98
CA ARG A 403 -14.31 32.44 -5.20
C ARG A 403 -15.09 32.72 -6.49
N ARG A 404 -15.50 33.98 -6.72
CA ARG A 404 -16.20 34.42 -7.95
C ARG A 404 -15.31 34.29 -9.19
N GLY A 405 -14.00 34.38 -8.97
CA GLY A 405 -12.99 34.12 -9.96
C GLY A 405 -12.88 32.66 -10.39
N LEU A 406 -13.51 31.66 -9.75
CA LEU A 406 -13.33 30.26 -10.16
C LEU A 406 -14.19 29.88 -11.39
N PRO A 407 -13.73 28.98 -12.29
CA PRO A 407 -14.50 28.56 -13.46
C PRO A 407 -15.87 27.96 -13.14
N ALA A 408 -15.98 27.16 -12.07
CA ALA A 408 -17.25 26.60 -11.63
C ALA A 408 -18.31 27.66 -11.30
N TYR A 409 -17.90 28.86 -10.88
CA TYR A 409 -18.82 29.95 -10.55
C TYR A 409 -19.50 30.52 -11.81
N GLN A 410 -18.79 30.60 -12.93
CA GLN A 410 -19.30 31.14 -14.19
C GLN A 410 -20.46 30.28 -14.74
N VAL A 411 -20.40 28.97 -14.49
CA VAL A 411 -21.40 27.99 -14.94
C VAL A 411 -22.39 27.57 -13.85
N LYS A 412 -22.44 28.31 -12.73
CA LYS A 412 -23.26 27.97 -11.54
C LYS A 412 -24.74 27.75 -11.88
N SER A 413 -25.35 28.66 -12.64
CA SER A 413 -26.79 28.61 -12.95
C SER A 413 -27.16 27.40 -13.81
N GLU A 414 -26.36 27.12 -14.84
CA GLU A 414 -26.55 25.98 -15.74
C GLU A 414 -26.36 24.65 -14.99
N LEU A 415 -25.30 24.56 -14.18
CA LEU A 415 -25.03 23.39 -13.35
C LEU A 415 -26.21 23.08 -12.42
N LEU A 416 -26.73 24.09 -11.72
CA LEU A 416 -27.85 23.91 -10.77
C LEU A 416 -29.15 23.50 -11.47
N GLN A 417 -29.38 23.97 -12.70
CA GLN A 417 -30.53 23.55 -13.49
C GLN A 417 -30.46 22.06 -13.80
N ILE A 418 -29.31 21.60 -14.31
CA ILE A 418 -29.10 20.17 -14.62
C ILE A 418 -29.24 19.31 -13.36
N VAL A 419 -28.73 19.77 -12.21
CA VAL A 419 -28.88 19.10 -10.89
C VAL A 419 -30.34 18.96 -10.45
N ARG A 420 -31.17 19.96 -10.72
CA ARG A 420 -32.60 19.87 -10.41
C ARG A 420 -33.29 18.84 -11.30
N ASP A 421 -32.97 18.84 -12.59
CA ASP A 421 -33.68 18.05 -13.59
C ASP A 421 -33.30 16.56 -13.58
N ASN A 422 -32.11 16.22 -13.05
CA ASN A 422 -31.59 14.85 -13.11
C ASN A 422 -31.29 14.29 -11.72
N GLN A 423 -31.51 12.99 -11.53
CA GLN A 423 -31.23 12.30 -10.27
C GLN A 423 -29.73 12.02 -10.10
N VAL A 424 -29.05 11.64 -11.20
CA VAL A 424 -27.62 11.35 -11.24
C VAL A 424 -26.94 12.22 -12.28
N ILE A 425 -25.81 12.84 -11.95
CA ILE A 425 -25.03 13.67 -12.88
C ILE A 425 -23.55 13.38 -12.73
N VAL A 426 -22.84 13.37 -13.85
CA VAL A 426 -21.38 13.30 -13.88
C VAL A 426 -20.82 14.66 -14.23
N ILE A 427 -20.11 15.29 -13.29
CA ILE A 427 -19.44 16.57 -13.49
C ILE A 427 -17.97 16.32 -13.80
N ILE A 428 -17.54 16.81 -14.96
CA ILE A 428 -16.17 16.75 -15.43
C ILE A 428 -15.56 18.13 -15.27
N GLY A 429 -14.35 18.21 -14.76
CA GLY A 429 -13.60 19.46 -14.80
C GLY A 429 -12.22 19.29 -14.25
N GLU A 430 -11.28 20.09 -14.74
CA GLU A 430 -9.89 19.99 -14.32
C GLU A 430 -9.72 20.32 -12.83
N THR A 431 -8.60 19.88 -12.25
CA THR A 431 -8.27 20.21 -10.86
C THR A 431 -7.98 21.71 -10.73
N GLY A 432 -8.55 22.34 -9.70
CA GLY A 432 -8.52 23.80 -9.54
C GLY A 432 -9.69 24.55 -10.19
N SER A 433 -10.60 23.88 -10.90
CA SER A 433 -11.81 24.53 -11.45
C SER A 433 -12.86 24.92 -10.40
N GLY A 434 -12.70 24.47 -9.16
CA GLY A 434 -13.61 24.75 -8.04
C GLY A 434 -14.67 23.68 -7.78
N LYS A 435 -14.61 22.48 -8.40
CA LYS A 435 -15.58 21.38 -8.17
C LYS A 435 -15.82 21.10 -6.69
N THR A 436 -14.75 20.71 -6.00
CA THR A 436 -14.76 20.23 -4.61
C THR A 436 -15.20 21.29 -3.60
N THR A 437 -14.78 22.55 -3.79
CA THR A 437 -15.11 23.63 -2.87
C THR A 437 -16.45 24.27 -3.18
N GLN A 438 -16.79 24.48 -4.46
CA GLN A 438 -17.93 25.32 -4.84
C GLN A 438 -19.24 24.55 -5.02
N VAL A 439 -19.21 23.32 -5.56
CA VAL A 439 -20.44 22.55 -5.81
C VAL A 439 -21.25 22.32 -4.52
N PRO A 440 -20.66 21.88 -3.38
CA PRO A 440 -21.41 21.75 -2.13
C PRO A 440 -22.05 23.07 -1.67
N GLN A 441 -21.33 24.18 -1.82
CA GLN A 441 -21.83 25.51 -1.45
C GLN A 441 -23.00 25.95 -2.34
N PHE A 442 -22.92 25.72 -3.65
CA PHE A 442 -24.00 26.06 -4.58
C PHE A 442 -25.30 25.31 -4.25
N LEU A 443 -25.20 24.02 -3.89
CA LEU A 443 -26.34 23.23 -3.47
C LEU A 443 -26.91 23.72 -2.13
N PHE A 444 -26.05 24.02 -1.17
CA PHE A 444 -26.47 24.56 0.12
C PHE A 444 -27.24 25.89 -0.06
N GLU A 445 -26.67 26.84 -0.81
CA GLU A 445 -27.27 28.15 -1.11
C GLU A 445 -28.62 28.03 -1.84
N ASN A 446 -28.81 26.97 -2.64
CA ASN A 446 -30.04 26.73 -3.41
C ASN A 446 -31.08 25.90 -2.65
N GLY A 447 -30.87 25.65 -1.36
CA GLY A 447 -31.89 25.10 -0.48
C GLY A 447 -32.00 23.58 -0.48
N PHE A 448 -30.98 22.85 -0.94
CA PHE A 448 -30.94 21.38 -0.83
C PHE A 448 -30.91 20.88 0.63
N CYS A 449 -30.70 21.77 1.60
CA CYS A 449 -30.71 21.49 3.04
C CYS A 449 -31.94 22.06 3.79
N LYS A 450 -32.98 22.56 3.09
CA LYS A 450 -34.12 23.23 3.73
C LYS A 450 -34.96 22.32 4.62
N ASP A 451 -35.04 21.03 4.31
CA ASP A 451 -35.83 20.04 5.09
C ASP A 451 -35.08 19.49 6.32
N GLY A 452 -33.99 20.15 6.73
CA GLY A 452 -33.10 19.66 7.80
C GLY A 452 -32.12 18.56 7.36
N LYS A 453 -32.21 18.10 6.10
CA LYS A 453 -31.27 17.14 5.49
C LYS A 453 -29.90 17.79 5.17
N MET A 454 -28.88 16.95 5.02
CA MET A 454 -27.49 17.35 4.76
C MET A 454 -27.06 17.05 3.33
N ILE A 455 -26.01 17.75 2.89
CA ILE A 455 -25.21 17.43 1.71
C ILE A 455 -23.97 16.69 2.20
N GLY A 456 -23.77 15.45 1.73
CA GLY A 456 -22.56 14.68 1.96
C GLY A 456 -21.60 14.83 0.78
N CYS A 457 -20.34 15.15 1.02
CA CYS A 457 -19.29 15.19 0.01
C CYS A 457 -18.19 14.20 0.41
N THR A 458 -17.98 13.16 -0.39
CA THR A 458 -16.91 12.20 -0.12
C THR A 458 -15.59 12.66 -0.71
N GLN A 459 -14.50 12.29 -0.04
CA GLN A 459 -13.13 12.44 -0.51
C GLN A 459 -12.41 11.12 -0.28
N PRO A 460 -11.63 10.61 -1.25
CA PRO A 460 -10.87 9.38 -1.06
C PRO A 460 -9.79 9.54 0.03
N ARG A 461 -9.28 10.76 0.24
CA ARG A 461 -8.17 11.04 1.16
C ARG A 461 -8.62 11.80 2.41
N ARG A 462 -8.14 11.36 3.58
CA ARG A 462 -8.44 11.99 4.88
C ARG A 462 -8.01 13.46 4.95
N VAL A 463 -6.77 13.76 4.54
CA VAL A 463 -6.22 15.12 4.57
C VAL A 463 -7.02 16.05 3.67
N ALA A 464 -7.48 15.56 2.51
CA ALA A 464 -8.33 16.32 1.61
C ALA A 464 -9.71 16.62 2.24
N ALA A 465 -10.35 15.64 2.88
CA ALA A 465 -11.62 15.86 3.58
C ALA A 465 -11.52 16.97 4.65
N MET A 466 -10.44 16.94 5.45
CA MET A 466 -10.19 17.94 6.50
C MET A 466 -9.87 19.32 5.90
N SER A 467 -8.92 19.40 4.97
CA SER A 467 -8.45 20.68 4.44
C SER A 467 -9.53 21.39 3.62
N VAL A 468 -10.30 20.64 2.83
CA VAL A 468 -11.44 21.18 2.07
C VAL A 468 -12.53 21.67 3.02
N ALA A 469 -12.87 20.90 4.07
CA ALA A 469 -13.87 21.34 5.03
C ALA A 469 -13.47 22.65 5.73
N THR A 470 -12.22 22.75 6.18
CA THR A 470 -11.66 23.97 6.77
C THR A 470 -11.72 25.13 5.78
N ARG A 471 -11.32 24.91 4.52
CA ARG A 471 -11.37 25.93 3.47
C ARG A 471 -12.79 26.40 3.19
N VAL A 472 -13.74 25.49 3.08
CA VAL A 472 -15.16 25.82 2.81
C VAL A 472 -15.79 26.52 4.02
N ALA A 473 -15.42 26.15 5.25
CA ALA A 473 -15.84 26.86 6.45
C ALA A 473 -15.36 28.33 6.44
N GLN A 474 -14.09 28.56 6.06
CA GLN A 474 -13.54 29.90 5.87
C GLN A 474 -14.26 30.68 4.75
N GLU A 475 -14.51 30.05 3.60
CA GLU A 475 -15.24 30.67 2.47
C GLU A 475 -16.69 31.02 2.81
N MET A 476 -17.31 30.28 3.73
CA MET A 476 -18.67 30.54 4.21
C MET A 476 -18.72 31.44 5.45
N ASN A 477 -17.56 31.86 5.99
CA ASN A 477 -17.43 32.60 7.25
C ASN A 477 -18.17 31.93 8.42
N VAL A 478 -17.92 30.63 8.62
CA VAL A 478 -18.48 29.82 9.71
C VAL A 478 -17.39 29.07 10.45
N GLU A 479 -17.63 28.76 11.71
CA GLU A 479 -16.74 27.89 12.47
C GLU A 479 -16.85 26.43 12.00
N LEU A 480 -15.70 25.76 11.91
CA LEU A 480 -15.65 24.36 11.52
C LEU A 480 -16.30 23.47 12.60
N GLY A 481 -17.26 22.65 12.18
CA GLY A 481 -18.08 21.82 13.06
C GLY A 481 -19.48 22.37 13.27
N GLU A 482 -19.74 23.63 12.96
CA GLU A 482 -21.09 24.20 12.94
C GLU A 482 -21.83 23.82 11.65
N LYS A 483 -21.96 24.74 10.69
CA LYS A 483 -22.68 24.50 9.41
C LYS A 483 -21.90 23.61 8.46
N VAL A 484 -20.56 23.74 8.45
CA VAL A 484 -19.64 22.93 7.67
C VAL A 484 -18.83 22.09 8.63
N GLY A 485 -18.78 20.78 8.41
CA GLY A 485 -18.02 19.86 9.24
C GLY A 485 -17.38 18.76 8.39
N TYR A 486 -16.51 17.99 9.03
CA TYR A 486 -15.98 16.78 8.42
C TYR A 486 -16.05 15.59 9.37
N SER A 487 -16.08 14.41 8.79
CA SER A 487 -16.07 13.16 9.54
C SER A 487 -15.19 12.15 8.82
N ILE A 488 -14.16 11.66 9.50
CA ILE A 488 -13.20 10.69 8.97
C ILE A 488 -13.02 9.57 10.00
N ARG A 489 -12.34 8.49 9.60
CA ARG A 489 -12.08 7.39 10.55
C ARG A 489 -11.33 7.92 11.78
N PHE A 490 -11.92 7.67 12.94
CA PHE A 490 -11.44 8.05 14.27
C PHE A 490 -11.52 9.54 14.65
N GLU A 491 -12.04 10.41 13.79
CA GLU A 491 -12.18 11.85 14.08
C GLU A 491 -13.46 12.40 13.45
N ASP A 492 -14.32 13.00 14.27
CA ASP A 492 -15.60 13.57 13.84
C ASP A 492 -15.74 15.00 14.35
N ARG A 493 -15.77 15.97 13.44
CA ARG A 493 -15.98 17.40 13.70
C ARG A 493 -17.29 17.82 13.04
N THR A 494 -18.39 17.25 13.53
CA THR A 494 -19.74 17.58 13.10
C THR A 494 -20.64 17.86 14.30
N SER A 495 -21.72 18.61 14.08
CA SER A 495 -22.74 18.91 15.08
C SER A 495 -24.14 18.72 14.49
N ARG A 496 -25.19 18.84 15.31
CA ARG A 496 -26.59 18.85 14.83
C ARG A 496 -26.86 20.03 13.87
N GLY A 497 -26.05 21.08 13.92
CA GLY A 497 -26.12 22.24 13.03
C GLY A 497 -25.49 22.00 11.66
N THR A 498 -24.73 20.93 11.48
CA THR A 498 -24.02 20.66 10.23
C THR A 498 -25.00 20.39 9.10
N ARG A 499 -24.73 21.01 7.94
CA ARG A 499 -25.51 20.90 6.71
C ARG A 499 -24.66 20.47 5.53
N VAL A 500 -23.38 20.85 5.50
CA VAL A 500 -22.40 20.36 4.54
C VAL A 500 -21.37 19.52 5.29
N LYS A 501 -21.32 18.23 4.98
CA LYS A 501 -20.44 17.28 5.63
C LYS A 501 -19.45 16.71 4.63
N PHE A 502 -18.17 16.96 4.83
CA PHE A 502 -17.09 16.29 4.11
C PHE A 502 -16.71 15.00 4.82
N MET A 503 -16.52 13.91 4.09
CA MET A 503 -16.16 12.64 4.72
C MET A 503 -15.33 11.76 3.82
N THR A 504 -14.70 10.74 4.40
CA THR A 504 -14.07 9.69 3.59
C THR A 504 -15.08 8.72 3.01
N ASP A 505 -14.85 8.19 1.81
CA ASP A 505 -15.69 7.17 1.16
C ASP A 505 -16.04 6.01 2.12
N GLY A 506 -15.02 5.48 2.81
CA GLY A 506 -15.19 4.37 3.76
C GLY A 506 -16.04 4.71 4.98
N LEU A 507 -16.21 6.00 5.33
CA LEU A 507 -17.12 6.40 6.41
C LEU A 507 -18.57 6.39 5.91
N LEU A 508 -18.82 6.96 4.72
CA LEU A 508 -20.15 6.92 4.11
C LEU A 508 -20.62 5.47 3.92
N LEU A 509 -19.72 4.60 3.47
CA LEU A 509 -19.97 3.17 3.32
C LEU A 509 -20.31 2.45 4.64
N ARG A 510 -19.83 2.96 5.79
CA ARG A 510 -20.27 2.43 7.09
C ARG A 510 -21.60 3.01 7.53
N GLU A 511 -21.87 4.27 7.20
CA GLU A 511 -23.19 4.84 7.46
C GLU A 511 -24.29 4.07 6.73
N THR A 512 -24.03 3.52 5.53
CA THR A 512 -25.00 2.65 4.83
C THR A 512 -25.30 1.33 5.55
N LEU A 513 -24.44 0.87 6.46
CA LEU A 513 -24.75 -0.31 7.30
C LEU A 513 -25.78 0.00 8.38
N VAL A 514 -25.73 1.21 8.92
CA VAL A 514 -26.61 1.65 10.01
C VAL A 514 -27.91 2.24 9.46
N ASP A 515 -27.79 3.01 8.37
CA ASP A 515 -28.89 3.66 7.66
C ASP A 515 -28.79 3.32 6.16
N PRO A 516 -29.38 2.19 5.72
CA PRO A 516 -29.34 1.76 4.32
C PRO A 516 -30.03 2.71 3.34
N LEU A 517 -30.91 3.61 3.82
CA LEU A 517 -31.62 4.59 2.99
C LEU A 517 -30.93 5.95 2.96
N LEU A 518 -29.94 6.18 3.83
CA LEU A 518 -29.22 7.45 3.97
C LEU A 518 -30.18 8.63 4.15
N ASP A 519 -31.15 8.49 5.06
CA ASP A 519 -32.26 9.43 5.26
C ASP A 519 -31.83 10.83 5.69
N LYS A 520 -30.66 10.91 6.31
CA LYS A 520 -30.02 12.17 6.70
C LYS A 520 -29.60 13.04 5.51
N TYR A 521 -29.45 12.46 4.32
CA TYR A 521 -28.90 13.15 3.15
C TYR A 521 -29.96 13.43 2.08
N SER A 522 -29.88 14.62 1.49
CA SER A 522 -30.66 15.02 0.30
C SER A 522 -29.82 14.94 -0.98
N CYS A 523 -28.51 15.16 -0.87
CA CYS A 523 -27.56 15.07 -1.96
C CYS A 523 -26.25 14.44 -1.48
N ILE A 524 -25.69 13.56 -2.31
CA ILE A 524 -24.37 12.98 -2.09
C ILE A 524 -23.49 13.32 -3.30
N ILE A 525 -22.31 13.85 -3.02
CA ILE A 525 -21.27 14.14 -3.99
C ILE A 525 -20.17 13.10 -3.78
N MET A 526 -19.93 12.27 -4.80
CA MET A 526 -18.81 11.34 -4.89
C MET A 526 -17.67 12.05 -5.61
N ASP A 527 -16.74 12.64 -4.86
CA ASP A 527 -15.64 13.44 -5.43
C ASP A 527 -14.39 12.61 -5.74
N GLU A 528 -13.60 13.12 -6.70
CA GLU A 528 -12.38 12.47 -7.18
C GLU A 528 -12.61 10.99 -7.58
N ALA A 529 -13.77 10.69 -8.18
CA ALA A 529 -14.19 9.32 -8.53
C ALA A 529 -13.22 8.57 -9.46
N HIS A 530 -12.30 9.29 -10.11
CA HIS A 530 -11.25 8.72 -10.93
C HIS A 530 -10.11 8.08 -10.14
N GLU A 531 -10.00 8.31 -8.82
CA GLU A 531 -9.04 7.57 -7.97
C GLU A 531 -9.45 6.08 -7.83
N ARG A 532 -10.70 5.72 -8.15
CA ARG A 532 -11.22 4.34 -8.21
C ARG A 532 -10.83 3.52 -6.97
N THR A 533 -11.04 4.11 -5.80
CA THR A 533 -10.82 3.46 -4.51
C THR A 533 -11.82 2.32 -4.31
N LEU A 534 -11.43 1.33 -3.50
CA LEU A 534 -12.27 0.18 -3.20
C LEU A 534 -13.63 0.60 -2.61
N SER A 535 -13.63 1.59 -1.70
CA SER A 535 -14.87 2.08 -1.06
C SER A 535 -15.78 2.82 -2.05
N THR A 536 -15.21 3.61 -2.97
CA THR A 536 -15.97 4.33 -4.00
C THR A 536 -16.70 3.37 -4.95
N ASP A 537 -16.01 2.32 -5.41
CA ASP A 537 -16.62 1.34 -6.32
C ASP A 537 -17.77 0.55 -5.67
N ILE A 538 -17.63 0.20 -4.38
CA ILE A 538 -18.71 -0.44 -3.60
C ILE A 538 -19.90 0.51 -3.46
N LEU A 539 -19.64 1.77 -3.10
CA LEU A 539 -20.68 2.79 -2.96
C LEU A 539 -21.47 2.98 -4.26
N PHE A 540 -20.81 2.98 -5.44
CA PHE A 540 -21.53 3.07 -6.71
C PHE A 540 -22.50 1.91 -6.93
N GLY A 541 -22.11 0.69 -6.59
CA GLY A 541 -23.02 -0.46 -6.70
C GLY A 541 -24.18 -0.38 -5.71
N ILE A 542 -23.95 0.11 -4.48
CA ILE A 542 -25.03 0.35 -3.49
C ILE A 542 -25.97 1.45 -4.00
N PHE A 543 -25.42 2.56 -4.51
CA PHE A 543 -26.20 3.68 -5.03
C PHE A 543 -27.09 3.27 -6.20
N LYS A 544 -26.67 2.31 -7.02
CA LYS A 544 -27.50 1.81 -8.13
C LYS A 544 -28.83 1.22 -7.64
N ASP A 545 -28.83 0.47 -6.54
CA ASP A 545 -30.06 -0.02 -5.91
C ASP A 545 -30.76 1.08 -5.09
N LEU A 546 -30.03 1.85 -4.28
CA LEU A 546 -30.59 2.89 -3.43
C LEU A 546 -31.35 3.96 -4.23
N LEU A 547 -30.79 4.45 -5.34
CA LEU A 547 -31.42 5.47 -6.18
C LEU A 547 -32.70 4.97 -6.86
N SER A 548 -32.84 3.66 -7.04
CA SER A 548 -34.09 3.06 -7.54
C SER A 548 -35.22 3.17 -6.51
N ARG A 549 -34.88 3.12 -5.21
CA ARG A 549 -35.80 3.19 -4.08
C ARG A 549 -36.04 4.63 -3.63
N ARG A 550 -35.02 5.49 -3.67
CA ARG A 550 -35.07 6.90 -3.25
C ARG A 550 -34.88 7.86 -4.42
N ARG A 551 -36.01 8.22 -5.05
CA ARG A 551 -36.07 9.19 -6.17
C ARG A 551 -35.78 10.63 -5.75
N ASP A 552 -35.91 10.94 -4.47
CA ASP A 552 -35.63 12.27 -3.92
C ASP A 552 -34.14 12.52 -3.62
N LEU A 553 -33.34 11.45 -3.50
CA LEU A 553 -31.89 11.55 -3.32
C LEU A 553 -31.19 11.89 -4.63
N LYS A 554 -30.34 12.92 -4.60
CA LYS A 554 -29.48 13.32 -5.72
C LYS A 554 -28.07 12.73 -5.56
N LEU A 555 -27.50 12.20 -6.65
CA LEU A 555 -26.12 11.73 -6.72
C LEU A 555 -25.33 12.57 -7.74
N ILE A 556 -24.23 13.16 -7.29
CA ILE A 556 -23.31 13.91 -8.14
C ILE A 556 -21.96 13.20 -8.12
N ILE A 557 -21.42 12.89 -9.30
CA ILE A 557 -20.13 12.22 -9.45
C ILE A 557 -19.16 13.22 -10.06
N THR A 558 -18.14 13.64 -9.33
CA THR A 558 -17.13 14.58 -9.83
C THR A 558 -15.85 13.87 -10.21
N SER A 559 -15.32 14.18 -11.40
CA SER A 559 -14.07 13.61 -11.91
C SER A 559 -13.22 14.66 -12.63
N ALA A 560 -11.91 14.48 -12.59
CA ALA A 560 -10.95 15.29 -13.33
C ALA A 560 -10.58 14.68 -14.70
N THR A 561 -10.99 13.45 -15.00
CA THR A 561 -10.60 12.72 -16.21
C THR A 561 -11.76 12.49 -17.18
N MET A 562 -11.43 12.26 -18.44
CA MET A 562 -12.37 12.01 -19.55
C MET A 562 -13.09 10.64 -19.48
N ASP A 563 -12.95 9.84 -18.42
CA ASP A 563 -13.64 8.53 -18.31
C ASP A 563 -15.10 8.64 -17.84
N ALA A 564 -15.70 9.84 -18.01
CA ALA A 564 -17.06 10.14 -17.63
C ALA A 564 -18.11 9.25 -18.32
N ASN A 565 -17.78 8.73 -19.51
CA ASN A 565 -18.65 7.81 -20.25
C ASN A 565 -18.92 6.52 -19.47
N ARG A 566 -17.93 5.96 -18.76
CA ARG A 566 -18.14 4.73 -17.97
C ARG A 566 -19.11 4.97 -16.81
N PHE A 567 -18.90 6.06 -16.06
CA PHE A 567 -19.80 6.44 -14.97
C PHE A 567 -21.21 6.75 -15.48
N SER A 568 -21.32 7.48 -16.58
CA SER A 568 -22.58 7.80 -17.24
C SER A 568 -23.33 6.52 -17.64
N ASN A 569 -22.66 5.60 -18.35
CA ASN A 569 -23.24 4.33 -18.78
C ASN A 569 -23.66 3.44 -17.61
N PHE A 570 -22.85 3.38 -16.55
CA PHE A 570 -23.13 2.57 -15.37
C PHE A 570 -24.45 2.96 -14.67
N PHE A 571 -24.75 4.26 -14.64
CA PHE A 571 -25.99 4.83 -14.08
C PHE A 571 -27.11 5.06 -15.13
N GLY A 572 -27.03 4.40 -16.28
CA GLY A 572 -28.10 4.44 -17.30
C GLY A 572 -28.08 5.70 -18.16
N ALA A 573 -26.90 6.07 -18.66
CA ALA A 573 -26.63 7.27 -19.46
C ALA A 573 -26.91 8.58 -18.71
N ALA A 574 -26.39 8.69 -17.47
CA ALA A 574 -26.49 9.92 -16.68
C ALA A 574 -25.85 11.11 -17.43
N PRO A 575 -26.47 12.30 -17.45
CA PRO A 575 -25.94 13.46 -18.15
C PRO A 575 -24.57 13.86 -17.62
N GLN A 576 -23.72 14.28 -18.57
CA GLN A 576 -22.38 14.75 -18.30
C GLN A 576 -22.35 16.27 -18.41
N PHE A 577 -21.73 16.93 -17.43
CA PHE A 577 -21.56 18.38 -17.42
C PHE A 577 -20.09 18.73 -17.29
N THR A 578 -19.56 19.46 -18.27
CA THR A 578 -18.13 19.85 -18.28
C THR A 578 -17.97 21.27 -17.81
N ILE A 579 -17.29 21.45 -16.68
CA ILE A 579 -16.86 22.77 -16.21
C ILE A 579 -15.63 23.18 -17.03
N PRO A 580 -15.66 24.34 -17.70
CA PRO A 580 -14.54 24.80 -18.51
C PRO A 580 -13.28 24.95 -17.64
N GLY A 581 -12.16 24.45 -18.15
CA GLY A 581 -10.85 24.59 -17.53
C GLY A 581 -10.30 26.01 -17.66
N ARG A 582 -9.35 26.34 -16.79
CA ARG A 582 -8.48 27.54 -16.90
C ARG A 582 -7.02 27.18 -17.15
N THR A 583 -6.75 25.93 -17.51
CA THR A 583 -5.38 25.50 -17.75
C THR A 583 -4.82 26.17 -18.99
N PHE A 584 -3.62 26.68 -18.82
CA PHE A 584 -2.79 27.16 -19.90
C PHE A 584 -2.18 25.95 -20.63
N PRO A 585 -1.83 26.11 -21.92
CA PRO A 585 -1.27 25.02 -22.70
C PRO A 585 0.03 24.49 -22.06
N VAL A 586 0.15 23.16 -22.00
CA VAL A 586 1.35 22.45 -21.55
C VAL A 586 2.02 21.76 -22.73
N GLU A 587 3.28 22.09 -22.98
CA GLU A 587 4.08 21.39 -23.97
C GLU A 587 4.65 20.09 -23.38
N VAL A 588 4.30 18.95 -23.98
CA VAL A 588 4.82 17.63 -23.55
C VAL A 588 6.02 17.25 -24.40
N VAL A 589 7.15 16.98 -23.73
CA VAL A 589 8.41 16.61 -24.35
C VAL A 589 8.84 15.23 -23.85
N TYR A 590 8.94 14.26 -24.76
CA TYR A 590 9.41 12.90 -24.48
C TYR A 590 10.93 12.77 -24.64
N SER A 591 11.51 11.84 -23.91
CA SER A 591 12.89 11.39 -24.15
C SER A 591 13.00 10.76 -25.54
N ARG A 592 14.13 10.95 -26.24
CA ARG A 592 14.37 10.30 -27.55
C ARG A 592 14.79 8.84 -27.44
N SER A 593 15.33 8.45 -26.30
CA SER A 593 15.80 7.09 -26.04
C SER A 593 15.27 6.60 -24.70
N PRO A 594 15.10 5.27 -24.53
CA PRO A 594 14.85 4.68 -23.23
C PRO A 594 15.84 5.19 -22.19
N VAL A 595 15.33 5.45 -20.99
CA VAL A 595 16.12 5.99 -19.87
C VAL A 595 16.47 4.84 -18.94
N SER A 596 17.78 4.59 -18.78
CA SER A 596 18.31 3.53 -17.92
C SER A 596 18.21 3.85 -16.43
N ASP A 597 18.46 5.10 -16.04
CA ASP A 597 18.32 5.58 -14.66
C ASP A 597 17.48 6.86 -14.64
N TYR A 598 16.26 6.73 -14.12
CA TYR A 598 15.28 7.81 -14.08
C TYR A 598 15.64 8.88 -13.04
N VAL A 599 16.32 8.53 -11.94
CA VAL A 599 16.73 9.49 -10.90
C VAL A 599 17.84 10.38 -11.42
N GLU A 600 18.89 9.78 -12.00
CA GLU A 600 20.00 10.55 -12.59
C GLU A 600 19.52 11.46 -13.74
N SER A 601 18.62 10.94 -14.56
CA SER A 601 18.03 11.70 -15.67
C SER A 601 17.18 12.87 -15.18
N ALA A 602 16.40 12.68 -14.11
CA ALA A 602 15.62 13.76 -13.49
C ALA A 602 16.53 14.85 -12.91
N ILE A 603 17.58 14.47 -12.17
CA ILE A 603 18.58 15.43 -11.64
C ILE A 603 19.20 16.23 -12.79
N THR A 604 19.63 15.53 -13.84
CA THR A 604 20.22 16.14 -15.03
C THR A 604 19.27 17.13 -15.68
N GLN A 605 17.99 16.77 -15.82
CA GLN A 605 16.99 17.61 -16.46
C GLN A 605 16.61 18.81 -15.59
N ALA A 606 16.46 18.63 -14.28
CA ALA A 606 16.20 19.71 -13.33
C ALA A 606 17.35 20.74 -13.31
N SER A 607 18.60 20.27 -13.28
CA SER A 607 19.78 21.14 -13.39
C SER A 607 19.81 21.90 -14.71
N LYS A 608 19.51 21.24 -15.85
CA LYS A 608 19.44 21.90 -17.16
C LYS A 608 18.39 23.01 -17.17
N ILE A 609 17.19 22.75 -16.66
CA ILE A 609 16.11 23.73 -16.59
C ILE A 609 16.54 24.93 -15.74
N HIS A 610 17.08 24.69 -14.55
CA HIS A 610 17.56 25.76 -13.67
C HIS A 610 18.67 26.60 -14.29
N LEU A 611 19.65 25.99 -14.95
CA LEU A 611 20.79 26.71 -15.54
C LEU A 611 20.49 27.38 -16.88
N ALA A 612 19.48 26.91 -17.62
CA ALA A 612 19.15 27.41 -18.96
C ALA A 612 18.04 28.46 -18.98
N THR A 613 17.29 28.64 -17.87
CA THR A 613 16.14 29.55 -17.82
C THR A 613 16.25 30.51 -16.65
N PRO A 614 15.75 31.77 -16.78
CA PRO A 614 15.77 32.73 -15.69
C PRO A 614 14.95 32.24 -14.48
N ILE A 615 15.35 32.57 -13.26
CA ILE A 615 14.66 32.14 -12.02
C ILE A 615 13.17 32.50 -12.03
N THR A 616 12.81 33.67 -12.59
CA THR A 616 11.44 34.19 -12.71
C THR A 616 10.54 33.40 -13.68
N SER A 617 11.09 32.45 -14.45
CA SER A 617 10.32 31.65 -15.41
C SER A 617 9.52 30.50 -14.79
N GLY A 618 9.43 30.44 -13.46
CA GLY A 618 8.59 29.49 -12.73
C GLY A 618 9.36 28.34 -12.09
N ASP A 619 8.61 27.55 -11.33
CA ASP A 619 9.12 26.48 -10.47
C ASP A 619 9.03 25.10 -11.12
N VAL A 620 9.79 24.14 -10.56
CA VAL A 620 9.91 22.78 -11.06
C VAL A 620 9.23 21.80 -10.11
N LEU A 621 8.42 20.89 -10.64
CA LEU A 621 7.85 19.75 -9.95
C LEU A 621 8.38 18.45 -10.56
N ILE A 622 8.99 17.60 -9.75
CA ILE A 622 9.56 16.31 -10.16
C ILE A 622 8.74 15.20 -9.54
N PHE A 623 8.21 14.26 -10.34
CA PHE A 623 7.56 13.07 -9.82
C PHE A 623 8.57 11.92 -9.67
N MET A 624 8.61 11.34 -8.47
CA MET A 624 9.44 10.20 -8.05
C MET A 624 8.59 9.13 -7.38
N THR A 625 9.17 7.95 -7.15
CA THR A 625 8.37 6.76 -6.75
C THR A 625 8.12 6.65 -5.25
N GLY A 626 9.02 7.16 -4.40
CA GLY A 626 8.92 7.10 -2.95
C GLY A 626 10.06 7.85 -2.25
N LYS A 627 10.07 7.79 -0.90
CA LYS A 627 11.04 8.48 -0.01
C LYS A 627 12.50 8.39 -0.46
N GLU A 628 13.03 7.18 -0.67
CA GLU A 628 14.44 6.97 -1.02
C GLU A 628 14.82 7.65 -2.35
N ASP A 629 13.99 7.51 -3.38
CA ASP A 629 14.19 8.15 -4.69
C ASP A 629 14.16 9.67 -4.56
N ILE A 630 13.25 10.20 -3.73
CA ILE A 630 13.10 11.64 -3.48
C ILE A 630 14.36 12.18 -2.80
N GLU A 631 14.81 11.55 -1.71
CA GLU A 631 15.98 12.00 -0.96
C GLU A 631 17.26 11.89 -1.79
N ALA A 632 17.43 10.82 -2.56
CA ALA A 632 18.53 10.66 -3.51
C ALA A 632 18.49 11.75 -4.60
N THR A 633 17.29 12.08 -5.12
CA THR A 633 17.12 13.18 -6.10
C THR A 633 17.49 14.52 -5.48
N CYS A 634 17.02 14.82 -4.27
CA CYS A 634 17.32 16.07 -3.58
C CYS A 634 18.82 16.22 -3.28
N SER A 635 19.46 15.17 -2.74
CA SER A 635 20.89 15.14 -2.44
C SER A 635 21.73 15.23 -3.71
N GLY A 636 21.38 14.47 -4.74
CA GLY A 636 22.07 14.47 -6.03
C GLY A 636 21.96 15.81 -6.76
N LEU A 637 20.79 16.47 -6.67
CA LEU A 637 20.60 17.81 -7.25
C LEU A 637 21.42 18.87 -6.50
N ARG A 638 21.46 18.83 -5.16
CA ARG A 638 22.33 19.72 -4.36
C ARG A 638 23.80 19.53 -4.74
N SER A 639 24.29 18.30 -4.74
CA SER A 639 25.68 17.98 -5.09
C SER A 639 26.06 18.45 -6.49
N ARG A 640 25.21 18.17 -7.49
CA ARG A 640 25.47 18.57 -8.89
C ARG A 640 25.50 20.08 -9.07
N LEU A 641 24.64 20.82 -8.39
CA LEU A 641 24.63 22.28 -8.46
C LEU A 641 25.87 22.88 -7.78
N SER A 642 26.27 22.32 -6.62
CA SER A 642 27.53 22.70 -5.96
C SER A 642 28.76 22.45 -6.85
N GLU A 643 28.82 21.32 -7.56
CA GLU A 643 29.91 21.02 -8.50
C GLU A 643 29.96 22.00 -9.68
N VAL A 644 28.79 22.31 -10.26
CA VAL A 644 28.70 23.27 -11.37
C VAL A 644 29.14 24.67 -10.90
N GLN A 645 28.81 25.05 -9.67
CA GLN A 645 29.26 26.31 -9.07
C GLN A 645 30.78 26.33 -8.86
N LEU A 646 31.35 25.23 -8.35
CA LEU A 646 32.80 25.12 -8.14
C LEU A 646 33.57 25.25 -9.46
N ARG A 647 33.04 24.70 -10.56
CA ARG A 647 33.64 24.79 -11.89
C ARG A 647 33.43 26.14 -12.57
N ARG A 648 32.42 26.93 -12.16
CA ARG A 648 32.03 28.19 -12.81
C ARG A 648 32.62 29.45 -12.17
N THR A 649 33.51 29.36 -11.17
CA THR A 649 33.99 30.59 -10.52
C THR A 649 35.49 30.64 -10.21
N LYS A 650 36.23 31.30 -11.10
CA LYS A 650 37.32 32.23 -10.75
C LYS A 650 36.98 33.70 -11.03
N GLU A 651 35.84 34.04 -11.65
CA GLU A 651 35.60 35.44 -12.08
C GLU A 651 34.23 36.09 -11.79
N ASN A 652 33.22 35.44 -11.20
CA ASN A 652 31.98 36.15 -10.78
C ASN A 652 31.30 35.46 -9.58
N MET A 653 31.67 35.88 -8.37
CA MET A 653 31.45 35.14 -7.12
C MET A 653 30.11 35.39 -6.39
N ASN A 654 29.06 35.92 -7.03
CA ASN A 654 27.74 36.07 -6.39
C ASN A 654 26.61 35.77 -7.39
N ASP A 655 25.78 34.75 -7.11
CA ASP A 655 24.29 34.79 -7.20
C ASP A 655 23.60 33.44 -7.52
N HIS A 656 24.24 32.48 -8.20
CA HIS A 656 23.44 31.43 -8.87
C HIS A 656 23.21 30.15 -8.05
N ALA A 657 24.11 29.74 -7.15
CA ALA A 657 23.93 28.52 -6.35
C ALA A 657 22.97 28.69 -5.15
N GLU A 658 22.84 29.90 -4.60
CA GLU A 658 21.88 30.20 -3.53
C GLU A 658 20.46 30.49 -4.04
N SER A 659 20.28 30.45 -5.37
CA SER A 659 19.02 30.81 -6.05
C SER A 659 18.05 29.64 -6.26
N ILE A 660 18.26 28.50 -5.59
CA ILE A 660 17.38 27.33 -5.67
C ILE A 660 16.97 26.84 -4.27
N GLU A 661 15.71 26.48 -4.11
CA GLU A 661 15.17 25.84 -2.91
C GLU A 661 14.63 24.47 -3.28
N ILE A 662 15.19 23.40 -2.70
CA ILE A 662 14.82 22.02 -3.01
C ILE A 662 14.01 21.45 -1.86
N LEU A 663 12.75 21.11 -2.12
CA LEU A 663 11.77 20.66 -1.13
C LEU A 663 11.24 19.25 -1.47
N PRO A 664 11.43 18.26 -0.59
CA PRO A 664 10.81 16.95 -0.75
C PRO A 664 9.33 17.00 -0.37
N ILE A 665 8.50 16.21 -1.05
CA ILE A 665 7.13 15.92 -0.62
C ILE A 665 6.74 14.45 -0.84
N TYR A 666 6.50 13.75 0.25
CA TYR A 666 6.00 12.38 0.25
C TYR A 666 5.02 12.22 1.41
N SER A 667 4.14 11.21 1.34
CA SER A 667 3.08 10.99 2.34
C SER A 667 3.64 11.11 3.75
N ALA A 668 4.81 10.48 3.94
CA ALA A 668 5.62 10.40 5.14
C ALA A 668 6.19 11.68 5.77
N LEU A 669 6.04 12.84 5.14
CA LEU A 669 6.56 14.07 5.74
C LEU A 669 5.61 14.69 6.78
N PRO A 670 6.16 15.32 7.84
CA PRO A 670 5.44 16.22 8.73
C PRO A 670 4.57 17.27 8.05
N ALA A 671 3.43 17.63 8.66
CA ALA A 671 2.48 18.61 8.11
C ALA A 671 3.08 20.03 7.97
N ASP A 672 3.96 20.44 8.89
CA ASP A 672 4.64 21.73 8.84
C ASP A 672 5.64 21.80 7.67
N ILE A 673 6.41 20.72 7.43
CA ILE A 673 7.32 20.65 6.28
C ILE A 673 6.54 20.55 4.97
N GLN A 674 5.43 19.80 4.93
CA GLN A 674 4.52 19.82 3.79
C GLN A 674 3.98 21.23 3.53
N GLY A 675 3.68 21.99 4.59
CA GLY A 675 3.25 23.39 4.51
C GLY A 675 4.24 24.31 3.79
N LYS A 676 5.55 24.06 3.93
CA LYS A 676 6.60 24.88 3.31
C LYS A 676 6.50 24.98 1.80
N ILE A 677 5.96 23.96 1.14
CA ILE A 677 5.82 23.97 -0.33
C ILE A 677 4.90 25.09 -0.82
N PHE A 678 3.95 25.55 0.01
CA PHE A 678 2.95 26.55 -0.38
C PHE A 678 3.44 27.99 -0.19
N HIS A 679 4.50 28.21 0.58
CA HIS A 679 5.06 29.55 0.78
C HIS A 679 5.79 30.02 -0.46
N LYS A 680 5.57 31.26 -0.90
CA LYS A 680 6.28 31.84 -2.04
C LYS A 680 7.75 32.06 -1.69
N THR A 681 8.65 31.59 -2.55
CA THR A 681 10.10 31.81 -2.37
C THR A 681 10.50 33.06 -3.17
N LEU A 682 10.98 34.11 -2.48
CA LEU A 682 11.43 35.34 -3.13
C LEU A 682 12.88 35.19 -3.62
N GLY A 683 13.14 35.52 -4.88
CA GLY A 683 14.49 35.54 -5.46
C GLY A 683 15.12 34.17 -5.71
N LYS A 684 14.43 33.06 -5.42
CA LYS A 684 14.90 31.69 -5.66
C LYS A 684 13.87 30.86 -6.41
N ARG A 685 14.33 29.93 -7.25
CA ARG A 685 13.49 28.93 -7.89
C ARG A 685 13.21 27.79 -6.94
N LYS A 686 11.95 27.40 -6.81
CA LYS A 686 11.56 26.22 -6.07
C LYS A 686 11.63 24.96 -6.94
N VAL A 687 12.20 23.90 -6.41
CA VAL A 687 12.18 22.56 -6.98
C VAL A 687 11.54 21.62 -5.98
N VAL A 688 10.31 21.21 -6.27
CA VAL A 688 9.55 20.27 -5.47
C VAL A 688 9.76 18.87 -6.03
N VAL A 689 10.16 17.92 -5.19
CA VAL A 689 10.33 16.51 -5.57
C VAL A 689 9.28 15.67 -4.84
N ALA A 690 8.34 15.09 -5.58
CA ALA A 690 7.06 14.61 -5.07
C ALA A 690 6.75 13.16 -5.45
N THR A 691 5.98 12.45 -4.61
CA THR A 691 5.24 11.25 -5.04
C THR A 691 3.93 11.63 -5.77
N ASN A 692 3.05 10.66 -6.01
CA ASN A 692 1.68 10.87 -6.50
C ASN A 692 0.82 11.75 -5.58
N ILE A 693 1.29 12.15 -4.39
CA ILE A 693 0.60 13.13 -3.54
C ILE A 693 0.34 14.46 -4.25
N ALA A 694 1.25 14.89 -5.13
CA ALA A 694 1.11 16.11 -5.92
C ALA A 694 0.26 15.95 -7.19
N GLU A 695 -0.18 14.73 -7.53
CA GLU A 695 -0.84 14.39 -8.80
C GLU A 695 -2.28 14.86 -8.91
N THR A 696 -3.07 14.82 -7.81
CA THR A 696 -4.51 15.16 -7.79
C THR A 696 -4.80 16.27 -6.78
N SER A 697 -4.60 15.99 -5.48
CA SER A 697 -5.16 16.78 -4.37
C SER A 697 -4.38 18.03 -3.97
N LEU A 698 -3.15 18.22 -4.46
CA LEU A 698 -2.29 19.35 -4.07
C LEU A 698 -2.08 20.37 -5.19
N THR A 699 -2.31 21.65 -4.91
CA THR A 699 -2.00 22.76 -5.80
C THR A 699 -0.81 23.54 -5.25
N VAL A 700 0.37 23.33 -5.84
CA VAL A 700 1.53 24.17 -5.60
C VAL A 700 1.51 25.30 -6.63
N ASP A 701 1.46 26.54 -6.16
CA ASP A 701 1.47 27.71 -7.03
C ASP A 701 2.87 27.94 -7.61
N GLY A 702 2.93 28.45 -8.84
CA GLY A 702 4.18 28.84 -9.50
C GLY A 702 4.84 27.75 -10.36
N ILE A 703 4.34 26.51 -10.32
CA ILE A 703 4.87 25.40 -11.14
C ILE A 703 4.64 25.68 -12.62
N ARG A 704 5.73 25.73 -13.41
CA ARG A 704 5.71 25.81 -14.88
C ARG A 704 6.43 24.66 -15.56
N TYR A 705 7.28 23.94 -14.82
CA TYR A 705 8.04 22.81 -15.34
C TYR A 705 7.69 21.54 -14.57
N VAL A 706 7.28 20.48 -15.27
CA VAL A 706 7.07 19.16 -14.69
C VAL A 706 8.12 18.21 -15.24
N ILE A 707 8.72 17.38 -14.40
CA ILE A 707 9.58 16.26 -14.78
C ILE A 707 8.91 14.99 -14.27
N ASP A 708 8.56 14.08 -15.16
CA ASP A 708 7.85 12.84 -14.82
C ASP A 708 8.71 11.62 -15.13
N CYS A 709 9.05 10.84 -14.11
CA CYS A 709 9.77 9.58 -14.26
C CYS A 709 8.92 8.47 -14.88
N GLY A 710 7.58 8.59 -14.84
CA GLY A 710 6.65 7.60 -15.41
C GLY A 710 6.38 6.38 -14.53
N TYR A 711 6.82 6.39 -13.26
CA TYR A 711 6.62 5.30 -12.32
C TYR A 711 5.84 5.74 -11.07
N SER A 712 5.27 4.75 -10.38
CA SER A 712 4.67 4.88 -9.05
C SER A 712 4.75 3.55 -8.30
N LYS A 713 4.72 3.59 -6.97
CA LYS A 713 4.55 2.38 -6.17
C LYS A 713 3.07 2.02 -6.08
N LEU A 714 2.73 0.79 -6.46
CA LEU A 714 1.38 0.24 -6.41
C LEU A 714 1.31 -0.93 -5.44
N LYS A 715 0.29 -0.91 -4.58
CA LYS A 715 -0.06 -2.07 -3.75
C LYS A 715 -0.70 -3.16 -4.63
N VAL A 716 -0.17 -4.37 -4.53
CA VAL A 716 -0.61 -5.55 -5.28
C VAL A 716 -0.73 -6.74 -4.34
N TYR A 717 -1.95 -7.26 -4.21
CA TYR A 717 -2.27 -8.44 -3.43
C TYR A 717 -2.08 -9.72 -4.24
N SER A 718 -1.31 -10.67 -3.69
CA SER A 718 -1.17 -12.03 -4.22
C SER A 718 -2.02 -13.00 -3.40
N PRO A 719 -3.14 -13.51 -3.93
CA PRO A 719 -4.03 -14.41 -3.18
C PRO A 719 -3.37 -15.75 -2.87
N GLN A 720 -2.42 -16.23 -3.69
CA GLN A 720 -1.76 -17.52 -3.50
C GLN A 720 -0.93 -17.55 -2.20
N ILE A 721 -0.28 -16.42 -1.93
CA ILE A 721 0.60 -16.24 -0.79
C ILE A 721 -0.15 -15.57 0.36
N GLY A 722 -1.28 -14.91 0.09
CA GLY A 722 -2.00 -14.08 1.05
C GLY A 722 -1.24 -12.79 1.38
N LEU A 723 -0.43 -12.30 0.44
CA LEU A 723 0.55 -11.24 0.67
C LEU A 723 0.20 -9.97 -0.09
N ASP A 724 0.17 -8.86 0.62
CA ASP A 724 0.21 -7.53 0.03
C ASP A 724 1.68 -7.15 -0.25
N SER A 725 1.99 -6.81 -1.50
CA SER A 725 3.32 -6.35 -1.90
C SER A 725 3.25 -4.96 -2.53
N LEU A 726 4.20 -4.10 -2.20
CA LEU A 726 4.36 -2.79 -2.82
C LEU A 726 5.34 -2.93 -3.98
N ARG A 727 4.88 -2.74 -5.22
CA ARG A 727 5.70 -2.88 -6.42
C ARG A 727 5.81 -1.55 -7.16
N MET A 728 7.01 -1.19 -7.59
CA MET A 728 7.20 -0.09 -8.53
C MET A 728 6.68 -0.51 -9.90
N ALA A 729 5.79 0.27 -10.48
CA ALA A 729 5.18 0.00 -11.78
C ALA A 729 5.02 1.29 -12.62
N PRO A 730 4.97 1.15 -13.96
CA PRO A 730 4.52 2.20 -14.86
C PRO A 730 3.21 2.86 -14.41
N ILE A 731 3.13 4.18 -14.53
CA ILE A 731 1.86 4.89 -14.35
C ILE A 731 0.95 4.69 -15.56
N SER A 732 -0.33 5.04 -15.41
CA SER A 732 -1.25 5.13 -16.54
C SER A 732 -1.02 6.39 -17.37
N LEU A 733 -1.46 6.39 -18.63
CA LEU A 733 -1.45 7.57 -19.49
C LEU A 733 -2.33 8.69 -18.92
N ALA A 734 -3.45 8.34 -18.27
CA ALA A 734 -4.28 9.29 -17.55
C ALA A 734 -3.51 9.99 -16.42
N SER A 735 -2.78 9.23 -15.60
CA SER A 735 -1.89 9.78 -14.55
C SER A 735 -0.79 10.65 -15.14
N ALA A 736 -0.13 10.22 -16.21
CA ALA A 736 0.88 11.01 -16.90
C ALA A 736 0.32 12.37 -17.39
N ASN A 737 -0.92 12.38 -17.88
CA ASN A 737 -1.60 13.60 -18.32
C ASN A 737 -1.95 14.52 -17.14
N GLN A 738 -2.43 13.97 -16.02
CA GLN A 738 -2.69 14.74 -14.80
C GLN A 738 -1.42 15.37 -14.22
N ARG A 739 -0.32 14.61 -14.20
CA ARG A 739 1.01 15.10 -13.78
C ARG A 739 1.48 16.25 -14.67
N SER A 740 1.39 16.11 -15.99
CA SER A 740 1.73 17.19 -16.91
C SER A 740 0.84 18.43 -16.74
N GLY A 741 -0.45 18.24 -16.46
CA GLY A 741 -1.40 19.34 -16.23
C GLY A 741 -1.03 20.26 -15.07
N ARG A 742 -0.19 19.80 -14.13
CA ARG A 742 0.32 20.63 -13.01
C ARG A 742 1.13 21.83 -13.49
N ALA A 743 1.80 21.73 -14.65
CA ALA A 743 2.56 22.83 -15.24
C ALA A 743 1.68 23.95 -15.83
N GLY A 744 0.42 23.66 -16.15
CA GLY A 744 -0.49 24.56 -16.86
C GLY A 744 -1.41 25.38 -15.96
N ARG A 745 -1.22 25.36 -14.63
CA ARG A 745 -2.19 25.95 -13.70
C ARG A 745 -2.09 27.46 -13.57
N THR A 746 -0.88 27.99 -13.48
CA THR A 746 -0.64 29.44 -13.29
C THR A 746 -0.23 30.16 -14.57
N GLY A 747 0.20 29.41 -15.59
CA GLY A 747 0.66 29.94 -16.87
C GLY A 747 1.07 28.82 -17.81
N PRO A 748 1.45 29.14 -19.06
CA PRO A 748 1.96 28.14 -20.01
C PRO A 748 3.17 27.42 -19.43
N GLY A 749 3.21 26.10 -19.60
CA GLY A 749 4.21 25.24 -18.95
C GLY A 749 4.77 24.15 -19.87
N ILE A 750 5.77 23.42 -19.38
CA ILE A 750 6.42 22.32 -20.11
C ILE A 750 6.50 21.09 -19.20
N ALA A 751 6.13 19.94 -19.73
CA ALA A 751 6.25 18.64 -19.07
C ALA A 751 7.30 17.77 -19.79
N TYR A 752 8.37 17.43 -19.07
CA TYR A 752 9.43 16.53 -19.52
C TYR A 752 9.14 15.10 -19.04
N ARG A 753 8.79 14.22 -19.97
CA ARG A 753 8.57 12.78 -19.71
C ARG A 753 9.89 12.05 -19.91
N LEU A 754 10.38 11.37 -18.86
CA LEU A 754 11.65 10.64 -18.88
C LEU A 754 11.54 9.25 -19.52
N TYR A 755 10.63 9.12 -20.48
CA TYR A 755 10.34 7.91 -21.25
C TYR A 755 10.01 8.31 -22.69
N THR A 756 10.08 7.36 -23.61
CA THR A 756 9.78 7.60 -25.02
C THR A 756 8.27 7.70 -25.25
N GLU A 757 7.90 8.27 -26.38
CA GLU A 757 6.50 8.34 -26.82
C GLU A 757 5.94 6.92 -27.05
N ASP A 758 6.72 6.03 -27.67
CA ASP A 758 6.33 4.63 -27.91
C ASP A 758 6.07 3.87 -26.60
N THR A 759 6.97 4.00 -25.60
CA THR A 759 6.78 3.41 -24.27
C THR A 759 5.48 3.88 -23.61
N ALA A 760 5.08 5.15 -23.81
CA ALA A 760 3.85 5.67 -23.24
C ALA A 760 2.58 5.02 -23.83
N TYR A 761 2.61 4.55 -25.08
CA TYR A 761 1.46 3.92 -25.73
C TYR A 761 1.50 2.39 -25.66
N ASP A 762 2.69 1.79 -25.68
CA ASP A 762 2.88 0.34 -25.71
C ASP A 762 2.95 -0.26 -24.29
N ASP A 763 3.63 0.39 -23.35
CA ASP A 763 3.95 -0.19 -22.04
C ASP A 763 3.07 0.34 -20.89
N MET A 764 2.38 1.48 -21.07
CA MET A 764 1.49 2.06 -20.05
C MET A 764 0.02 1.70 -20.29
N TYR A 765 -0.75 1.51 -19.22
CA TYR A 765 -2.21 1.40 -19.32
C TYR A 765 -2.84 2.76 -19.63
N THR A 766 -3.99 2.78 -20.30
CA THR A 766 -4.70 4.04 -20.62
C THR A 766 -5.26 4.70 -19.36
N GLN A 767 -5.81 3.91 -18.44
CA GLN A 767 -6.35 4.31 -17.15
C GLN A 767 -5.64 3.55 -16.02
N ALA A 768 -5.70 4.07 -14.80
CA ALA A 768 -5.18 3.37 -13.63
C ALA A 768 -6.01 2.11 -13.35
N ILE A 769 -5.34 1.03 -12.93
CA ILE A 769 -6.03 -0.21 -12.55
C ILE A 769 -6.78 0.05 -11.22
N PRO A 770 -8.11 -0.17 -11.15
CA PRO A 770 -8.90 0.03 -9.94
C PRO A 770 -8.37 -0.74 -8.73
N GLU A 771 -8.54 -0.19 -7.53
CA GLU A 771 -8.05 -0.81 -6.30
C GLU A 771 -8.71 -2.17 -6.02
N ILE A 772 -9.97 -2.33 -6.41
CA ILE A 772 -10.74 -3.57 -6.26
C ILE A 772 -10.14 -4.78 -7.00
N GLN A 773 -9.32 -4.55 -8.02
CA GLN A 773 -8.65 -5.60 -8.78
C GLN A 773 -7.25 -5.95 -8.23
N ARG A 774 -6.77 -5.20 -7.23
CA ARG A 774 -5.37 -5.29 -6.76
C ARG A 774 -5.21 -5.46 -5.25
N THR A 775 -6.31 -5.56 -4.49
CA THR A 775 -6.31 -5.63 -3.02
C THR A 775 -7.03 -6.87 -2.50
N ASN A 776 -6.78 -7.21 -1.24
CA ASN A 776 -7.55 -8.26 -0.54
C ASN A 776 -9.00 -7.81 -0.35
N LEU A 777 -9.95 -8.67 -0.71
CA LEU A 777 -11.39 -8.36 -0.73
C LEU A 777 -12.14 -8.91 0.48
N SER A 778 -11.50 -9.58 1.44
CA SER A 778 -12.16 -10.29 2.54
C SER A 778 -13.01 -9.36 3.40
N ASN A 779 -12.50 -8.17 3.74
CA ASN A 779 -13.29 -7.17 4.47
C ASN A 779 -14.47 -6.63 3.63
N THR A 780 -14.25 -6.41 2.32
CA THR A 780 -15.26 -5.90 1.39
C THR A 780 -16.39 -6.91 1.16
N LEU A 781 -16.07 -8.18 0.98
CA LEU A 781 -17.06 -9.22 0.75
C LEU A 781 -17.87 -9.50 2.02
N LEU A 782 -17.25 -9.44 3.19
CA LEU A 782 -17.96 -9.49 4.47
C LEU A 782 -18.99 -8.37 4.58
N LEU A 783 -18.58 -7.15 4.22
CA LEU A 783 -19.43 -5.97 4.21
C LEU A 783 -20.59 -6.07 3.20
N LEU A 784 -20.31 -6.53 1.97
CA LEU A 784 -21.36 -6.72 0.96
C LEU A 784 -22.39 -7.76 1.43
N LYS A 785 -21.93 -8.85 2.06
CA LYS A 785 -22.81 -9.87 2.63
C LYS A 785 -23.65 -9.31 3.78
N SER A 786 -23.10 -8.47 4.66
CA SER A 786 -23.86 -7.84 5.75
C SER A 786 -24.90 -6.83 5.26
N LEU A 787 -24.65 -6.17 4.12
CA LEU A 787 -25.63 -5.32 3.42
C LEU A 787 -26.76 -6.13 2.73
N GLY A 788 -26.72 -7.47 2.78
CA GLY A 788 -27.74 -8.33 2.19
C GLY A 788 -27.48 -8.73 0.73
N VAL A 789 -26.30 -8.46 0.19
CA VAL A 789 -25.92 -8.92 -1.16
C VAL A 789 -25.68 -10.43 -1.12
N ARG A 790 -26.59 -11.20 -1.72
CA ARG A 790 -26.51 -12.67 -1.72
C ARG A 790 -25.30 -13.19 -2.49
N ASP A 791 -25.06 -12.66 -3.68
CA ASP A 791 -23.99 -13.09 -4.57
C ASP A 791 -23.09 -11.89 -4.90
N PRO A 792 -21.95 -11.74 -4.20
CA PRO A 792 -21.04 -10.61 -4.43
C PRO A 792 -20.45 -10.58 -5.84
N LEU A 793 -20.36 -11.71 -6.54
CA LEU A 793 -19.80 -11.74 -7.90
C LEU A 793 -20.77 -11.17 -8.94
N LYS A 794 -22.07 -11.18 -8.66
CA LYS A 794 -23.12 -10.53 -9.49
C LYS A 794 -23.42 -9.10 -9.06
N PHE A 795 -22.74 -8.59 -8.05
CA PHE A 795 -22.92 -7.21 -7.61
C PHE A 795 -22.52 -6.25 -8.75
N PRO A 796 -23.27 -5.15 -8.96
CA PRO A 796 -23.01 -4.25 -10.07
C PRO A 796 -21.77 -3.39 -9.77
N PHE A 797 -20.58 -3.93 -10.04
CA PHE A 797 -19.35 -3.15 -10.07
C PHE A 797 -19.20 -2.41 -11.41
N ILE A 798 -18.48 -1.29 -11.41
CA ILE A 798 -18.08 -0.62 -12.65
C ILE A 798 -17.08 -1.51 -13.40
N ASP A 799 -16.02 -1.93 -12.69
CA ASP A 799 -15.11 -2.97 -13.13
C ASP A 799 -15.12 -4.07 -12.05
N PRO A 800 -15.47 -5.32 -12.39
CA PRO A 800 -15.55 -6.38 -11.40
C PRO A 800 -14.16 -6.75 -10.83
N PRO A 801 -14.10 -7.23 -9.57
CA PRO A 801 -12.88 -7.80 -9.02
C PRO A 801 -12.39 -9.00 -9.83
N ASN A 802 -11.12 -9.35 -9.67
CA ASN A 802 -10.63 -10.65 -10.12
C ASN A 802 -11.41 -11.76 -9.40
N GLU A 803 -12.04 -12.65 -10.17
CA GLU A 803 -12.82 -13.78 -9.66
C GLU A 803 -11.99 -14.66 -8.71
N VAL A 804 -10.71 -14.91 -9.03
CA VAL A 804 -9.82 -15.73 -8.20
C VAL A 804 -9.60 -15.07 -6.83
N THR A 805 -9.33 -13.77 -6.81
CA THR A 805 -9.16 -13.01 -5.56
C THR A 805 -10.45 -12.99 -4.74
N ALA A 806 -11.60 -12.79 -5.40
CA ALA A 806 -12.89 -12.79 -4.73
C ALA A 806 -13.24 -14.17 -4.13
N LEU A 807 -13.02 -15.26 -4.87
CA LEU A 807 -13.25 -16.62 -4.39
C LEU A 807 -12.33 -16.97 -3.22
N PHE A 808 -11.05 -16.57 -3.28
CA PHE A 808 -10.12 -16.78 -2.17
C PHE A 808 -10.51 -16.00 -0.92
N SER A 809 -10.95 -14.74 -1.08
CA SER A 809 -11.48 -13.95 0.03
C SER A 809 -12.74 -14.55 0.64
N LEU A 810 -13.65 -15.14 -0.16
CA LEU A 810 -14.80 -15.88 0.35
C LEU A 810 -14.37 -17.14 1.12
N PHE A 811 -13.36 -17.85 0.62
CA PHE A 811 -12.79 -19.00 1.31
C PHE A 811 -12.15 -18.62 2.64
N GLU A 812 -11.41 -17.52 2.69
CA GLU A 812 -10.81 -16.99 3.91
C GLU A 812 -11.88 -16.67 4.96
N LEU A 813 -12.98 -16.01 4.55
CA LEU A 813 -14.11 -15.71 5.43
C LEU A 813 -14.84 -16.98 5.93
N TRP A 814 -15.05 -17.97 5.06
CA TRP A 814 -15.61 -19.27 5.45
C TRP A 814 -14.70 -19.97 6.47
N ALA A 815 -13.40 -20.02 6.17
CA ALA A 815 -12.42 -20.63 7.05
C ALA A 815 -12.31 -19.89 8.39
N MET A 816 -12.51 -18.56 8.44
CA MET A 816 -12.60 -17.83 9.72
C MET A 816 -13.88 -18.11 10.50
N GLY A 817 -14.89 -18.74 9.90
CA GLY A 817 -16.21 -18.99 10.47
C GLY A 817 -17.21 -17.84 10.27
N ALA A 818 -16.87 -16.84 9.44
CA ALA A 818 -17.77 -15.73 9.12
C ALA A 818 -18.86 -16.11 8.12
N LEU A 819 -18.62 -17.14 7.30
CA LEU A 819 -19.58 -17.69 6.34
C LEU A 819 -19.87 -19.17 6.64
N ASP A 820 -21.10 -19.61 6.38
CA ASP A 820 -21.50 -21.02 6.45
C ASP A 820 -21.11 -21.79 5.16
N ASN A 821 -21.35 -23.11 5.14
CA ASN A 821 -21.08 -23.97 3.97
C ASN A 821 -21.92 -23.64 2.72
N LEU A 822 -22.96 -22.81 2.88
CA LEU A 822 -23.85 -22.33 1.82
C LEU A 822 -23.48 -20.90 1.37
N GLY A 823 -22.48 -20.27 2.00
CA GLY A 823 -22.02 -18.92 1.71
C GLY A 823 -22.88 -17.80 2.32
N ASN A 824 -23.73 -18.10 3.30
CA ASN A 824 -24.46 -17.08 4.08
C ASN A 824 -23.65 -16.60 5.28
N LEU A 825 -23.98 -15.40 5.76
CA LEU A 825 -23.34 -14.81 6.92
C LEU A 825 -23.74 -15.55 8.20
N THR A 826 -22.76 -15.96 9.00
CA THR A 826 -23.01 -16.57 10.32
C THR A 826 -23.30 -15.47 11.36
N GLN A 827 -23.71 -15.87 12.57
CA GLN A 827 -23.82 -14.91 13.69
C GLN A 827 -22.47 -14.23 13.96
N LEU A 828 -21.38 -15.02 13.98
CA LEU A 828 -20.02 -14.50 14.11
C LEU A 828 -19.69 -13.51 13.00
N GLY A 829 -19.99 -13.84 11.74
CA GLY A 829 -19.77 -12.94 10.60
C GLY A 829 -20.56 -11.63 10.69
N THR A 830 -21.78 -11.69 11.23
CA THR A 830 -22.64 -10.52 11.44
C THR A 830 -22.06 -9.58 12.50
N GLU A 831 -21.61 -10.14 13.62
CA GLU A 831 -20.94 -9.40 14.69
C GLU A 831 -19.59 -8.83 14.21
N MET A 832 -18.84 -9.59 13.41
CA MET A 832 -17.58 -9.11 12.81
C MET A 832 -17.79 -7.90 11.90
N ALA A 833 -18.83 -7.90 11.06
CA ALA A 833 -19.11 -6.82 10.11
C ALA A 833 -19.45 -5.47 10.79
N ASN A 834 -19.89 -5.49 12.05
CA ASN A 834 -20.17 -4.28 12.82
C ASN A 834 -18.90 -3.57 13.30
N PHE A 835 -17.76 -4.28 13.34
CA PHE A 835 -16.50 -3.69 13.76
C PHE A 835 -15.80 -2.97 12.61
N PRO A 836 -15.16 -1.82 12.89
CA PRO A 836 -14.41 -1.08 11.90
C PRO A 836 -13.00 -1.67 11.64
N LEU A 837 -12.86 -3.00 11.61
CA LEU A 837 -11.60 -3.73 11.65
C LEU A 837 -11.52 -4.81 10.56
N GLN A 838 -10.33 -5.35 10.32
CA GLN A 838 -10.18 -6.54 9.48
C GLN A 838 -10.90 -7.75 10.12
N PRO A 839 -11.35 -8.73 9.32
CA PRO A 839 -12.01 -9.93 9.82
C PRO A 839 -11.23 -10.65 10.94
N ALA A 840 -9.92 -10.88 10.76
CA ALA A 840 -9.09 -11.53 11.78
C ALA A 840 -9.09 -10.79 13.13
N LEU A 841 -8.89 -9.47 13.10
CA LEU A 841 -8.90 -8.61 14.30
C LEU A 841 -10.30 -8.59 14.97
N SER A 842 -11.37 -8.58 14.19
CA SER A 842 -12.75 -8.60 14.69
C SER A 842 -13.06 -9.93 15.38
N LYS A 843 -12.65 -11.06 14.77
CA LYS A 843 -12.74 -12.40 15.36
C LYS A 843 -11.97 -12.48 16.68
N MET A 844 -10.78 -11.88 16.73
CA MET A 844 -9.95 -11.83 17.94
C MET A 844 -10.66 -11.12 19.10
N LEU A 845 -11.31 -9.97 18.86
CA LEU A 845 -12.07 -9.26 19.90
C LEU A 845 -13.28 -10.05 20.40
N LEU A 846 -14.03 -10.67 19.49
CA LEU A 846 -15.22 -11.44 19.83
C LEU A 846 -14.87 -12.66 20.69
N ILE A 847 -13.84 -13.41 20.31
CA ILE A 847 -13.38 -14.57 21.07
C ILE A 847 -12.74 -14.14 22.40
N ALA A 848 -12.06 -12.99 22.45
CA ALA A 848 -11.51 -12.46 23.69
C ALA A 848 -12.59 -12.11 24.73
N SER A 849 -13.77 -11.64 24.29
CA SER A 849 -14.91 -11.43 25.18
C SER A 849 -15.45 -12.75 25.75
N GLN A 850 -15.48 -13.81 24.95
CA GLN A 850 -15.88 -15.15 25.40
C GLN A 850 -14.88 -15.76 26.40
N ASN A 851 -13.59 -15.53 26.19
CA ASN A 851 -12.49 -16.05 27.01
C ASN A 851 -12.10 -15.12 28.18
N LYS A 852 -12.84 -14.04 28.41
CA LYS A 852 -12.62 -13.08 29.52
C LYS A 852 -11.24 -12.40 29.52
N CYS A 853 -10.68 -12.13 28.35
CA CYS A 853 -9.39 -11.42 28.18
C CYS A 853 -9.52 -10.23 27.22
N SER A 854 -10.72 -9.66 27.14
CA SER A 854 -11.07 -8.58 26.23
C SER A 854 -10.33 -7.28 26.49
N GLU A 855 -9.93 -6.95 27.73
CA GLU A 855 -9.21 -5.71 28.02
C GLU A 855 -7.81 -5.68 27.37
N GLU A 856 -7.09 -6.79 27.48
CA GLU A 856 -5.76 -6.98 26.91
C GLU A 856 -5.84 -7.03 25.39
N VAL A 857 -6.75 -7.83 24.84
CA VAL A 857 -6.91 -7.98 23.39
C VAL A 857 -7.42 -6.70 22.74
N LEU A 858 -8.32 -5.95 23.38
CA LEU A 858 -8.74 -4.63 22.91
C LEU A 858 -7.56 -3.68 22.77
N THR A 859 -6.62 -3.72 23.71
CA THR A 859 -5.40 -2.93 23.67
C THR A 859 -4.48 -3.40 22.55
N ILE A 860 -4.27 -4.71 22.38
CA ILE A 860 -3.47 -5.29 21.29
C ILE A 860 -4.04 -4.89 19.93
N VAL A 861 -5.35 -5.07 19.69
CA VAL A 861 -6.02 -4.72 18.43
C VAL A 861 -5.88 -3.24 18.12
N SER A 862 -5.95 -2.38 19.14
CA SER A 862 -5.78 -0.95 18.97
C SER A 862 -4.33 -0.59 18.58
N MET A 863 -3.35 -1.29 19.16
CA MET A 863 -1.94 -1.15 18.83
C MET A 863 -1.58 -1.70 17.43
N LEU A 864 -2.23 -2.78 16.98
CA LEU A 864 -2.09 -3.30 15.60
C LEU A 864 -2.75 -2.40 14.55
N SER A 865 -3.74 -1.60 14.97
CA SER A 865 -4.47 -0.68 14.07
C SER A 865 -3.77 0.65 13.86
N VAL A 866 -2.66 0.90 14.56
CA VAL A 866 -1.81 2.07 14.38
C VAL A 866 -0.50 1.68 13.68
N PRO A 867 0.17 2.65 13.06
CA PRO A 867 1.49 2.39 12.49
C PRO A 867 2.55 2.01 13.54
N GLN A 868 3.74 1.57 13.10
CA GLN A 868 4.73 1.03 14.05
C GLN A 868 5.06 2.01 15.18
N VAL A 869 5.02 1.52 16.41
CA VAL A 869 5.13 2.34 17.62
C VAL A 869 6.58 2.60 18.02
N PHE A 870 7.50 1.71 17.64
CA PHE A 870 8.92 1.86 17.90
C PHE A 870 9.57 2.77 16.86
N HIS A 871 10.27 3.80 17.32
CA HIS A 871 11.09 4.64 16.48
C HIS A 871 12.54 4.15 16.53
N ARG A 872 13.14 3.84 15.37
CA ARG A 872 14.53 3.33 15.29
C ARG A 872 15.38 4.27 14.43
N PRO A 873 15.88 5.39 14.98
CA PRO A 873 16.69 6.33 14.23
C PRO A 873 18.06 5.73 13.88
N LYS A 874 18.46 5.83 12.60
CA LYS A 874 19.71 5.25 12.05
C LYS A 874 20.99 5.64 12.82
N ALA A 875 21.01 6.84 13.41
CA ALA A 875 22.18 7.32 14.16
C ALA A 875 22.27 6.76 15.58
N ARG A 876 21.20 6.18 16.12
CA ARG A 876 21.09 5.68 17.50
C ARG A 876 20.39 4.33 17.55
N GLU A 877 20.74 3.45 16.62
CA GLU A 877 20.10 2.14 16.48
C GLU A 877 20.32 1.27 17.71
N GLU A 878 21.54 1.21 18.24
CA GLU A 878 21.87 0.40 19.41
C GLU A 878 21.14 0.86 20.67
N GLU A 879 21.10 2.17 20.95
CA GLU A 879 20.36 2.74 22.08
C GLU A 879 18.85 2.43 21.96
N SER A 880 18.30 2.59 20.76
CA SER A 880 16.90 2.29 20.45
C SER A 880 16.60 0.80 20.65
N ASP A 881 17.45 -0.09 20.14
CA ASP A 881 17.27 -1.53 20.26
C ASP A 881 17.41 -1.99 21.73
N GLN A 882 18.32 -1.38 22.50
CA GLN A 882 18.45 -1.61 23.93
C GLN A 882 17.21 -1.12 24.70
N ALA A 883 16.69 0.07 24.39
CA ALA A 883 15.46 0.58 25.00
C ALA A 883 14.27 -0.32 24.66
N ARG A 884 14.17 -0.77 23.41
CA ARG A 884 13.12 -1.68 22.92
C ARG A 884 13.15 -3.03 23.64
N SER A 885 14.34 -3.58 23.88
CA SER A 885 14.52 -4.87 24.58
C SER A 885 13.88 -4.92 25.97
N ARG A 886 13.74 -3.77 26.64
CA ARG A 886 13.09 -3.66 27.96
C ARG A 886 11.58 -3.92 27.91
N PHE A 887 10.96 -3.78 26.74
CA PHE A 887 9.54 -4.03 26.54
C PHE A 887 9.26 -5.46 26.08
N PHE A 888 10.28 -6.18 25.62
CA PHE A 888 10.13 -7.49 25.02
C PHE A 888 9.53 -8.51 25.98
N VAL A 889 8.49 -9.19 25.49
CA VAL A 889 7.92 -10.37 26.12
C VAL A 889 8.47 -11.59 25.38
N PRO A 890 9.26 -12.48 26.02
CA PRO A 890 10.07 -13.54 25.37
C PRO A 890 9.34 -14.60 24.52
N GLU A 891 8.04 -14.44 24.27
CA GLU A 891 7.21 -15.41 23.54
C GLU A 891 6.25 -14.74 22.55
N SER A 892 6.13 -13.41 22.57
CA SER A 892 5.08 -12.71 21.82
C SER A 892 5.35 -11.22 21.61
N ASP A 893 5.34 -10.82 20.34
CA ASP A 893 5.35 -9.41 19.93
C ASP A 893 4.01 -8.73 20.21
N HIS A 894 2.89 -9.45 20.10
CA HIS A 894 1.57 -8.94 20.47
C HIS A 894 1.52 -8.51 21.95
N LEU A 895 2.07 -9.34 22.84
CA LEU A 895 2.19 -9.01 24.26
C LEU A 895 3.23 -7.91 24.51
N THR A 896 4.27 -7.82 23.68
CA THR A 896 5.23 -6.70 23.72
C THR A 896 4.50 -5.37 23.47
N LEU A 897 3.60 -5.29 22.50
CA LEU A 897 2.78 -4.09 22.26
C LEU A 897 1.87 -3.76 23.45
N LEU A 898 1.28 -4.78 24.07
CA LEU A 898 0.49 -4.61 25.29
C LEU A 898 1.33 -4.06 26.45
N ASN A 899 2.55 -4.56 26.63
CA ASN A 899 3.48 -4.12 27.66
C ASN A 899 3.88 -2.65 27.44
N VAL A 900 4.19 -2.26 26.21
CA VAL A 900 4.45 -0.86 25.83
C VAL A 900 3.28 0.05 26.24
N TYR A 901 2.05 -0.31 25.84
CA TYR A 901 0.87 0.50 26.16
C TYR A 901 0.61 0.57 27.67
N SER A 902 0.78 -0.54 28.39
CA SER A 902 0.58 -0.63 29.83
C SER A 902 1.58 0.23 30.60
N GLN A 903 2.86 0.20 30.21
CA GLN A 903 3.89 1.05 30.80
C GLN A 903 3.65 2.53 30.48
N TRP A 904 3.23 2.86 29.26
CA TRP A 904 2.88 4.23 28.90
C TRP A 904 1.70 4.76 29.72
N LYS A 905 0.66 3.94 29.90
CA LYS A 905 -0.50 4.24 30.78
C LYS A 905 -0.07 4.44 32.23
N ALA A 906 0.82 3.59 32.75
CA ALA A 906 1.35 3.73 34.11
C ALA A 906 2.16 5.02 34.31
N ASN A 907 2.85 5.50 33.26
CA ASN A 907 3.57 6.77 33.22
C ASN A 907 2.68 7.96 32.79
N GLN A 908 1.39 7.90 33.11
CA GLN A 908 0.41 8.98 32.89
C GLN A 908 0.36 9.49 31.44
N TYR A 909 0.58 8.61 30.46
CA TYR A 909 0.54 8.97 29.05
C TYR A 909 1.57 10.07 28.64
N SER A 910 2.72 10.13 29.30
CA SER A 910 3.71 11.19 29.10
C SER A 910 4.45 11.12 27.75
N ALA A 911 4.44 12.21 26.98
CA ALA A 911 5.26 12.36 25.76
C ALA A 911 6.77 12.30 26.04
N LYS A 912 7.22 12.92 27.14
CA LYS A 912 8.63 12.88 27.58
C LYS A 912 9.10 11.48 27.93
N TRP A 913 8.20 10.60 28.37
CA TRP A 913 8.52 9.19 28.59
C TRP A 913 8.70 8.47 27.24
N CYS A 914 7.79 8.68 26.28
CA CYS A 914 7.90 8.12 24.94
C CYS A 914 9.23 8.47 24.26
N LYS A 915 9.62 9.76 24.26
CA LYS A 915 10.89 10.23 23.66
C LYS A 915 12.11 9.56 24.28
N ARG A 916 12.12 9.34 25.60
CA ARG A 916 13.21 8.64 26.30
C ARG A 916 13.33 7.15 25.96
N HIS A 917 12.22 6.54 25.55
CA HIS A 917 12.13 5.11 25.26
C HIS A 917 12.06 4.82 23.76
N PHE A 918 12.32 5.81 22.90
CA PHE A 918 12.24 5.69 21.44
C PHE A 918 10.87 5.18 20.96
N LEU A 919 9.80 5.71 21.56
CA LEU A 919 8.41 5.40 21.21
C LEU A 919 7.75 6.63 20.57
N GLN A 920 6.91 6.39 19.57
CA GLN A 920 6.14 7.44 18.90
C GLN A 920 4.91 7.81 19.73
N PHE A 921 4.93 9.01 20.35
CA PHE A 921 3.85 9.49 21.22
C PHE A 921 2.49 9.56 20.48
N LYS A 922 2.49 10.11 19.26
CA LYS A 922 1.25 10.22 18.46
C LYS A 922 0.63 8.85 18.15
N SER A 923 1.45 7.81 17.92
CA SER A 923 0.99 6.44 17.62
C SER A 923 0.27 5.84 18.80
N LEU A 924 0.85 6.04 19.99
CA LEU A 924 0.24 5.65 21.25
C LEU A 924 -1.05 6.44 21.55
N GLN A 925 -1.06 7.75 21.30
CA GLN A 925 -2.25 8.58 21.47
C GLN A 925 -3.39 8.12 20.57
N ARG A 926 -3.13 7.88 19.28
CA ARG A 926 -4.15 7.32 18.39
C ARG A 926 -4.57 5.91 18.80
N ALA A 927 -3.65 5.06 19.26
CA ALA A 927 -4.00 3.73 19.76
C ALA A 927 -4.98 3.84 20.94
N ARG A 928 -4.79 4.82 21.83
CA ARG A 928 -5.74 5.13 22.91
C ARG A 928 -7.10 5.58 22.37
N ASP A 929 -7.13 6.45 21.36
CA ASP A 929 -8.40 6.90 20.75
C ASP A 929 -9.15 5.74 20.09
N ILE A 930 -8.45 4.89 19.35
CA ILE A 930 -9.00 3.66 18.73
C ILE A 930 -9.54 2.74 19.82
N ARG A 931 -8.77 2.53 20.90
CA ARG A 931 -9.19 1.69 22.04
C ARG A 931 -10.49 2.19 22.65
N MET A 932 -10.63 3.49 22.88
CA MET A 932 -11.86 4.08 23.42
C MET A 932 -13.05 3.90 22.48
N GLN A 933 -12.86 4.08 21.16
CA GLN A 933 -13.93 3.90 20.19
C GLN A 933 -14.36 2.44 20.04
N LEU A 934 -13.41 1.51 20.04
CA LEU A 934 -13.69 0.08 20.01
C LEU A 934 -14.40 -0.37 21.29
N CYS A 935 -14.00 0.15 22.46
CA CYS A 935 -14.71 -0.08 23.73
C CYS A 935 -16.20 0.29 23.63
N ARG A 936 -16.49 1.51 23.13
CA ARG A 936 -17.88 1.96 22.88
C ARG A 936 -18.61 1.11 21.84
N SER A 937 -17.89 0.50 20.90
CA SER A 937 -18.46 -0.40 19.90
C SER A 937 -18.76 -1.79 20.47
N MET A 938 -17.96 -2.25 21.42
CA MET A 938 -18.18 -3.49 22.18
C MET A 938 -19.39 -3.33 23.12
N GLU A 939 -19.45 -2.23 23.88
CA GLU A 939 -20.56 -1.91 24.78
C GLU A 939 -21.91 -1.84 24.04
N ARG A 940 -21.95 -1.20 22.86
CA ARG A 940 -23.16 -1.15 22.02
C ARG A 940 -23.64 -2.51 21.52
N GLN A 941 -22.73 -3.48 21.41
CA GLN A 941 -23.04 -4.85 21.01
C GLN A 941 -23.30 -5.76 22.22
N GLY A 942 -23.26 -5.22 23.45
CA GLY A 942 -23.45 -6.02 24.67
C GLY A 942 -22.25 -6.88 25.04
N LEU A 943 -21.06 -6.56 24.55
CA LEU A 943 -19.82 -7.27 24.87
C LEU A 943 -19.16 -6.64 26.08
N TYR A 944 -18.91 -7.44 27.12
CA TYR A 944 -18.25 -6.99 28.35
C TYR A 944 -16.74 -6.92 28.18
N VAL A 945 -16.13 -5.89 28.79
CA VAL A 945 -14.68 -5.72 28.87
C VAL A 945 -14.19 -6.25 30.21
N GLU A 946 -13.70 -7.48 30.19
CA GLU A 946 -13.06 -8.17 31.32
C GLU A 946 -11.56 -8.40 31.03
N SER A 947 -10.76 -8.41 32.10
CA SER A 947 -9.32 -8.68 32.09
C SER A 947 -9.03 -10.09 32.61
N SER A 948 -8.08 -10.77 31.95
CA SER A 948 -7.58 -12.08 32.39
C SER A 948 -6.49 -11.99 33.46
N GLY A 949 -6.16 -10.78 33.94
CA GLY A 949 -5.09 -10.55 34.90
C GLY A 949 -3.72 -10.89 34.31
N THR A 950 -3.01 -11.85 34.92
CA THR A 950 -1.63 -12.23 34.53
C THR A 950 -1.56 -13.47 33.64
N ASP A 951 -2.69 -14.08 33.26
CA ASP A 951 -2.68 -15.27 32.41
C ASP A 951 -2.54 -14.93 30.92
N TRP A 952 -1.29 -14.78 30.49
CA TRP A 952 -0.93 -14.52 29.09
C TRP A 952 -1.25 -15.68 28.15
N SER A 953 -1.50 -16.89 28.67
CA SER A 953 -1.80 -18.06 27.83
C SER A 953 -3.18 -17.93 27.18
N ILE A 954 -4.17 -17.40 27.91
CA ILE A 954 -5.51 -17.13 27.37
C ILE A 954 -5.45 -16.11 26.25
N VAL A 955 -4.66 -15.03 26.43
CA VAL A 955 -4.46 -14.00 25.40
C VAL A 955 -3.82 -14.60 24.15
N ARG A 956 -2.75 -15.41 24.30
CA ARG A 956 -2.13 -16.12 23.16
C ARG A 956 -3.06 -17.10 22.48
N LYS A 957 -3.89 -17.82 23.24
CA LYS A 957 -4.92 -18.70 22.69
C LYS A 957 -5.95 -17.91 21.87
N CYS A 958 -6.33 -16.70 22.29
CA CYS A 958 -7.19 -15.81 21.50
C CYS A 958 -6.53 -15.33 20.22
N ILE A 959 -5.25 -14.93 20.28
CA ILE A 959 -4.47 -14.56 19.09
C ILE A 959 -4.40 -15.73 18.10
N CYS A 960 -4.17 -16.94 18.60
CA CYS A 960 -4.16 -18.17 17.80
C CYS A 960 -5.49 -18.39 17.06
N SER A 961 -6.64 -18.15 17.71
CA SER A 961 -7.95 -18.33 17.08
C SER A 961 -8.21 -17.41 15.87
N ALA A 962 -7.62 -16.22 15.88
CA ALA A 962 -7.75 -15.23 14.82
C ALA A 962 -6.77 -15.49 13.67
N TYR A 963 -5.53 -15.89 14.01
CA TYR A 963 -4.42 -16.05 13.07
C TYR A 963 -4.05 -17.50 12.78
N ALA A 964 -4.92 -18.47 13.07
CA ALA A 964 -4.64 -19.88 12.80
C ALA A 964 -4.24 -20.10 11.32
N GLN A 965 -4.94 -19.49 10.37
CA GLN A 965 -4.57 -19.60 8.94
C GLN A 965 -3.18 -19.04 8.60
N GLN A 966 -2.64 -18.15 9.43
CA GLN A 966 -1.31 -17.52 9.35
C GLN A 966 -0.35 -18.14 10.37
N ALA A 967 -0.34 -19.48 10.44
CA ALA A 967 0.54 -20.24 11.31
C ALA A 967 1.75 -20.81 10.54
N ALA A 968 2.91 -20.82 11.20
CA ALA A 968 4.16 -21.34 10.66
C ALA A 968 4.88 -22.25 11.66
N LYS A 969 5.66 -23.20 11.13
CA LYS A 969 6.43 -24.19 11.88
C LYS A 969 7.92 -24.00 11.65
N ILE A 970 8.75 -24.18 12.66
CA ILE A 970 10.21 -24.14 12.51
C ILE A 970 10.69 -25.26 11.58
N ALA A 971 11.58 -24.93 10.64
CA ALA A 971 12.13 -25.88 9.66
C ALA A 971 13.67 -25.89 9.62
N GLY A 972 14.33 -25.09 10.44
CA GLY A 972 15.79 -25.01 10.55
C GLY A 972 16.24 -23.82 11.41
N LEU A 973 17.54 -23.53 11.38
CA LEU A 973 18.13 -22.34 12.03
C LEU A 973 17.45 -21.08 11.48
N SER A 974 16.73 -20.37 12.35
CA SER A 974 16.03 -19.10 12.07
C SER A 974 15.09 -19.10 10.85
N LYS A 975 14.61 -20.28 10.43
CA LYS A 975 13.69 -20.47 9.30
C LYS A 975 12.39 -21.12 9.75
N TYR A 976 11.29 -20.56 9.27
CA TYR A 976 9.95 -21.11 9.44
C TYR A 976 9.38 -21.53 8.09
N VAL A 977 8.41 -22.43 8.11
CA VAL A 977 7.64 -22.86 6.94
C VAL A 977 6.17 -22.66 7.25
N HIS A 978 5.47 -21.99 6.35
CA HIS A 978 4.05 -21.72 6.47
C HIS A 978 3.23 -23.04 6.44
N LEU A 979 2.31 -23.23 7.38
CA LEU A 979 1.56 -24.50 7.51
C LEU A 979 0.51 -24.72 6.40
N LYS A 980 -0.07 -23.65 5.84
CA LYS A 980 -1.03 -23.76 4.71
C LYS A 980 -0.38 -24.03 3.34
N ASN A 981 0.63 -23.28 2.94
CA ASN A 981 1.17 -23.32 1.56
C ASN A 981 2.62 -23.85 1.46
N GLY A 982 3.32 -24.09 2.58
CA GLY A 982 4.69 -24.61 2.58
C GLY A 982 5.76 -23.57 2.21
N LEU A 983 5.42 -22.28 2.18
CA LEU A 983 6.36 -21.20 1.88
C LEU A 983 7.43 -21.06 2.97
N GLU A 984 8.69 -20.85 2.59
CA GLU A 984 9.78 -20.53 3.52
C GLU A 984 9.63 -19.09 4.03
N LEU A 985 9.72 -18.91 5.35
CA LEU A 985 9.48 -17.66 6.06
C LEU A 985 10.66 -17.37 7.01
N ARG A 986 10.93 -16.08 7.25
CA ARG A 986 11.94 -15.63 8.23
C ARG A 986 11.33 -14.67 9.24
N LEU A 987 11.82 -14.71 10.48
CA LEU A 987 11.41 -13.72 11.48
C LEU A 987 11.95 -12.34 11.11
N HIS A 988 11.09 -11.33 11.14
CA HIS A 988 11.52 -9.94 10.98
C HIS A 988 12.46 -9.53 12.13
N PRO A 989 13.55 -8.78 11.89
CA PRO A 989 14.54 -8.44 12.93
C PRO A 989 14.01 -7.60 14.09
N THR A 990 12.88 -6.92 13.92
CA THR A 990 12.24 -6.15 14.99
C THR A 990 11.48 -7.03 15.98
N SER A 991 11.27 -8.31 15.68
CA SER A 991 10.57 -9.25 16.56
C SER A 991 11.39 -9.55 17.81
N ALA A 992 10.72 -9.67 18.96
CA ALA A 992 11.33 -10.11 20.21
C ALA A 992 11.84 -11.56 20.14
N LEU A 993 11.31 -12.36 19.20
CA LEU A 993 11.75 -13.72 18.93
C LEU A 993 13.00 -13.78 18.03
N HIS A 994 13.38 -12.66 17.41
CA HIS A 994 14.59 -12.59 16.61
C HIS A 994 15.83 -12.63 17.52
N GLY A 995 16.75 -13.55 17.24
CA GLY A 995 17.96 -13.74 18.07
C GLY A 995 17.72 -14.46 19.40
N ALA A 996 16.50 -14.96 19.66
CA ALA A 996 16.24 -15.83 20.80
C ALA A 996 17.03 -17.15 20.64
N GLY A 997 17.69 -17.59 21.71
CA GLY A 997 18.52 -18.81 21.67
C GLY A 997 17.73 -20.10 21.48
N ASP A 998 16.47 -20.12 21.89
CA ASP A 998 15.52 -21.22 21.65
C ASP A 998 14.28 -20.65 20.96
N LEU A 999 14.00 -21.15 19.75
CA LEU A 999 12.92 -20.65 18.91
C LEU A 999 11.69 -21.54 19.08
N PRO A 1000 10.50 -20.96 19.26
CA PRO A 1000 9.27 -21.74 19.46
C PRO A 1000 8.96 -22.59 18.22
N PRO A 1001 8.50 -23.85 18.40
CA PRO A 1001 8.28 -24.77 17.28
C PRO A 1001 7.16 -24.31 16.34
N TYR A 1002 6.13 -23.64 16.88
CA TYR A 1002 5.00 -23.10 16.15
C TYR A 1002 4.74 -21.65 16.52
N ILE A 1003 4.44 -20.85 15.51
CA ILE A 1003 4.14 -19.43 15.64
C ILE A 1003 2.92 -19.06 14.82
N VAL A 1004 2.21 -18.02 15.25
CA VAL A 1004 1.27 -17.25 14.43
C VAL A 1004 1.81 -15.84 14.22
N TYR A 1005 1.46 -15.22 13.10
CA TYR A 1005 1.92 -13.89 12.75
C TYR A 1005 0.78 -13.00 12.25
N HIS A 1006 0.92 -11.68 12.45
CA HIS A 1006 -0.07 -10.69 12.00
C HIS A 1006 0.07 -10.39 10.50
N GLU A 1007 1.29 -10.07 10.06
CA GLU A 1007 1.57 -9.60 8.70
C GLU A 1007 2.76 -10.36 8.10
N LEU A 1008 2.69 -10.53 6.77
CA LEU A 1008 3.81 -11.01 5.98
C LEU A 1008 4.34 -9.83 5.14
N LEU A 1009 5.63 -9.57 5.23
CA LEU A 1009 6.31 -8.48 4.54
C LEU A 1009 7.21 -9.06 3.45
N LEU A 1010 7.08 -8.55 2.23
CA LEU A 1010 7.96 -8.89 1.12
C LEU A 1010 8.93 -7.74 0.86
N THR A 1011 10.19 -7.96 1.21
CA THR A 1011 11.29 -7.06 0.87
C THR A 1011 12.17 -7.73 -0.19
N THR A 1012 13.38 -8.15 0.17
CA THR A 1012 14.21 -9.08 -0.63
C THR A 1012 13.86 -10.54 -0.35
N LYS A 1013 13.29 -10.81 0.83
CA LYS A 1013 12.84 -12.12 1.31
C LYS A 1013 11.50 -11.94 2.03
N GLU A 1014 10.82 -13.04 2.28
CA GLU A 1014 9.55 -13.10 3.00
C GLU A 1014 9.80 -13.08 4.52
N TYR A 1015 9.44 -11.97 5.15
CA TYR A 1015 9.56 -11.77 6.60
C TYR A 1015 8.20 -11.78 7.28
N VAL A 1016 8.04 -12.57 8.33
CA VAL A 1016 6.88 -12.51 9.21
C VAL A 1016 7.07 -11.41 10.26
N ASN A 1017 6.06 -10.57 10.41
CA ASN A 1017 6.05 -9.44 11.33
C ASN A 1017 4.99 -9.64 12.41
N ILE A 1018 5.32 -9.20 13.63
CA ILE A 1018 4.53 -9.35 14.86
C ILE A 1018 4.10 -10.81 15.08
N VAL A 1019 4.98 -11.54 15.76
CA VAL A 1019 4.90 -13.00 15.91
C VAL A 1019 4.52 -13.39 17.32
N THR A 1020 3.85 -14.53 17.50
CA THR A 1020 3.53 -15.09 18.81
C THR A 1020 3.66 -16.60 18.80
N ALA A 1021 4.40 -17.13 19.77
CA ALA A 1021 4.53 -18.56 20.02
C ALA A 1021 3.17 -19.15 20.43
N VAL A 1022 2.79 -20.27 19.81
CA VAL A 1022 1.51 -20.94 20.06
C VAL A 1022 1.70 -22.43 20.29
N ASP A 1023 0.80 -22.99 21.10
CA ASP A 1023 0.70 -24.43 21.31
C ASP A 1023 0.02 -25.09 20.08
N PRO A 1024 0.57 -26.19 19.52
CA PRO A 1024 -0.06 -26.93 18.43
C PRO A 1024 -1.48 -27.42 18.77
N LEU A 1025 -1.80 -27.68 20.04
CA LEU A 1025 -3.15 -28.09 20.45
C LEU A 1025 -4.18 -26.98 20.20
N TRP A 1026 -3.81 -25.71 20.37
CA TRP A 1026 -4.73 -24.58 20.13
C TRP A 1026 -5.04 -24.44 18.64
N LEU A 1027 -4.05 -24.66 17.77
CA LEU A 1027 -4.25 -24.64 16.31
C LEU A 1027 -5.25 -25.72 15.88
N MET A 1028 -5.18 -26.91 16.49
CA MET A 1028 -6.13 -28.00 16.23
C MET A 1028 -7.52 -27.73 16.79
N GLU A 1029 -7.64 -27.03 17.93
CA GLU A 1029 -8.92 -26.71 18.54
C GLU A 1029 -9.77 -25.78 17.65
N TYR A 1030 -9.13 -24.73 17.11
CA TYR A 1030 -9.79 -23.70 16.32
C TYR A 1030 -9.93 -24.07 14.84
N GLU A 1031 -8.92 -24.69 14.22
CA GLU A 1031 -8.89 -24.97 12.77
C GLU A 1031 -8.49 -26.43 12.46
N PRO A 1032 -9.28 -27.44 12.89
CA PRO A 1032 -8.94 -28.85 12.70
C PRO A 1032 -8.97 -29.30 11.23
N LEU A 1033 -9.63 -28.54 10.35
CA LEU A 1033 -9.75 -28.85 8.92
C LEU A 1033 -8.45 -28.62 8.15
N PHE A 1034 -7.56 -27.76 8.65
CA PHE A 1034 -6.43 -27.22 7.88
C PHE A 1034 -5.07 -27.83 8.20
N TYR A 1035 -4.98 -28.72 9.20
CA TYR A 1035 -3.74 -29.38 9.57
C TYR A 1035 -3.90 -30.89 9.61
N ASN A 1036 -2.86 -31.59 9.13
CA ASN A 1036 -2.68 -33.00 9.45
C ASN A 1036 -1.84 -33.10 10.71
N PHE A 1037 -2.17 -34.05 11.57
CA PHE A 1037 -1.46 -34.31 12.81
C PHE A 1037 -0.90 -35.72 12.80
N THR A 1038 0.35 -35.85 13.23
CA THR A 1038 0.99 -37.14 13.50
C THR A 1038 1.66 -37.07 14.87
N ARG A 1039 1.65 -38.19 15.58
CA ARG A 1039 2.43 -38.37 16.82
C ARG A 1039 3.73 -39.05 16.44
N ARG A 1040 4.88 -38.51 16.85
CA ARG A 1040 6.16 -39.22 16.73
C ARG A 1040 6.25 -40.22 17.88
N SER A 1041 6.33 -41.51 17.56
CA SER A 1041 6.82 -42.54 18.48
C SER A 1041 8.33 -42.65 18.27
N GLU A 1042 9.14 -42.66 19.33
CA GLU A 1042 10.59 -42.91 19.23
C GLU A 1042 10.92 -44.35 18.78
N ASN A 1043 9.93 -45.23 18.72
CA ASN A 1043 10.09 -46.60 18.21
C ASN A 1043 9.47 -46.71 16.81
N ASP A 1044 10.33 -46.66 15.79
CA ASP A 1044 10.02 -47.15 14.43
C ASP A 1044 9.71 -48.66 14.52
N GLY A 1045 8.42 -48.97 14.49
CA GLY A 1045 7.88 -50.31 14.36
C GLY A 1045 6.38 -50.18 14.19
N ASP A 1046 5.89 -50.46 12.98
CA ASP A 1046 4.46 -50.46 12.64
C ASP A 1046 3.66 -51.23 13.70
N LEU A 1047 2.96 -50.50 14.58
CA LEU A 1047 2.01 -51.05 15.52
C LEU A 1047 0.71 -50.25 15.41
N ASP A 1048 -0.34 -50.96 15.04
CA ASP A 1048 -1.71 -50.49 14.94
C ASP A 1048 -2.14 -49.72 16.20
N ILE A 1049 -2.83 -48.60 15.99
CA ILE A 1049 -3.33 -47.64 17.00
C ILE A 1049 -4.44 -48.24 17.90
N SER A 1050 -4.62 -49.56 17.93
CA SER A 1050 -5.77 -50.22 18.57
C SER A 1050 -5.59 -50.58 20.04
N ASP A 1051 -4.36 -50.66 20.59
CA ASP A 1051 -4.15 -51.31 21.90
C ASP A 1051 -3.41 -50.49 23.00
N HIS A 1052 -3.20 -49.18 22.82
CA HIS A 1052 -2.79 -48.34 23.95
C HIS A 1052 -4.00 -47.87 24.77
N LYS A 1053 -3.97 -48.11 26.09
CA LYS A 1053 -4.76 -47.32 27.06
C LYS A 1053 -4.32 -45.87 26.89
N GLY A 1054 -5.01 -45.14 26.01
CA GLY A 1054 -4.52 -43.87 25.47
C GLY A 1054 -4.28 -42.83 26.55
N ASP A 1055 -3.13 -42.18 26.45
CA ASP A 1055 -2.79 -41.04 27.30
C ASP A 1055 -3.72 -39.86 26.98
N GLU A 1056 -3.71 -38.82 27.81
CA GLU A 1056 -4.57 -37.63 27.65
C GLU A 1056 -4.46 -36.99 26.25
N LEU A 1057 -3.26 -37.05 25.63
CA LEU A 1057 -3.02 -36.59 24.27
C LEU A 1057 -3.79 -37.43 23.23
N ASP A 1058 -3.83 -38.76 23.38
CA ASP A 1058 -4.53 -39.64 22.43
C ASP A 1058 -6.04 -39.42 22.47
N LEU A 1059 -6.59 -39.13 23.65
CA LEU A 1059 -8.00 -38.74 23.80
C LEU A 1059 -8.29 -37.41 23.09
N CYS A 1060 -7.38 -36.43 23.20
CA CYS A 1060 -7.50 -35.16 22.48
C CYS A 1060 -7.43 -35.36 20.96
N LEU A 1061 -6.47 -36.16 20.48
CA LEU A 1061 -6.32 -36.48 19.06
C LEU A 1061 -7.55 -37.22 18.51
N LYS A 1062 -8.11 -38.18 19.26
CA LYS A 1062 -9.36 -38.87 18.89
C LYS A 1062 -10.54 -37.91 18.83
N SER A 1063 -10.69 -37.03 19.82
CA SER A 1063 -11.74 -36.00 19.84
C SER A 1063 -11.67 -35.07 18.62
N TRP A 1064 -10.47 -34.62 18.26
CA TRP A 1064 -10.27 -33.78 17.08
C TRP A 1064 -10.47 -34.52 15.76
N ALA A 1065 -10.07 -35.80 15.68
CA ALA A 1065 -10.36 -36.64 14.52
C ALA A 1065 -11.87 -36.75 14.29
N ILE A 1066 -12.65 -36.97 15.35
CA ILE A 1066 -14.12 -37.00 15.31
C ILE A 1066 -14.68 -35.64 14.89
N LYS A 1067 -14.20 -34.54 15.51
CA LYS A 1067 -14.63 -33.18 15.14
C LYS A 1067 -14.37 -32.88 13.66
N ARG A 1068 -13.19 -33.23 13.15
CA ARG A 1068 -12.82 -33.09 11.73
C ARG A 1068 -13.72 -33.93 10.83
N ALA A 1069 -13.98 -35.20 11.19
CA ALA A 1069 -14.86 -36.08 10.43
C ALA A 1069 -16.29 -35.54 10.36
N ASN A 1070 -16.84 -35.05 11.47
CA ASN A 1070 -18.17 -34.43 11.52
C ASN A 1070 -18.26 -33.18 10.64
N LEU A 1071 -17.23 -32.32 10.66
CA LEU A 1071 -17.18 -31.13 9.80
C LEU A 1071 -17.17 -31.50 8.31
N LEU A 1072 -16.37 -32.50 7.92
CA LEU A 1072 -16.33 -33.00 6.54
C LEU A 1072 -17.67 -33.65 6.13
N GLN A 1073 -18.31 -34.39 7.02
CA GLN A 1073 -19.62 -34.98 6.78
C GLN A 1073 -20.68 -33.90 6.56
N ASN A 1074 -20.70 -32.85 7.40
CA ASN A 1074 -21.61 -31.72 7.24
C ASN A 1074 -21.39 -31.00 5.90
N MET A 1075 -20.14 -30.75 5.50
CA MET A 1075 -19.84 -30.19 4.18
C MET A 1075 -20.37 -31.08 3.04
N THR A 1076 -20.28 -32.40 3.18
CA THR A 1076 -20.78 -33.35 2.18
C THR A 1076 -22.31 -33.32 2.10
N LEU A 1077 -23.00 -33.26 3.24
CA LEU A 1077 -24.45 -33.13 3.31
C LEU A 1077 -24.93 -31.80 2.70
N ASP A 1078 -24.27 -30.69 3.02
CA ASP A 1078 -24.60 -29.37 2.48
C ASP A 1078 -24.37 -29.29 0.96
N SER A 1079 -23.37 -30.02 0.44
CA SER A 1079 -23.18 -30.20 -1.01
C SER A 1079 -24.38 -30.88 -1.65
N GLN A 1080 -24.88 -31.97 -1.06
CA GLN A 1080 -26.08 -32.66 -1.56
C GLN A 1080 -27.32 -31.76 -1.53
N VAL A 1081 -27.45 -30.90 -0.53
CA VAL A 1081 -28.54 -29.91 -0.44
C VAL A 1081 -28.45 -28.88 -1.57
N LEU A 1082 -27.25 -28.41 -1.91
CA LEU A 1082 -27.05 -27.50 -3.05
C LEU A 1082 -27.35 -28.19 -4.38
N ASP A 1083 -26.92 -29.44 -4.55
CA ASP A 1083 -27.18 -30.24 -5.75
C ASP A 1083 -28.66 -30.65 -5.88
N ALA A 1084 -29.41 -30.72 -4.77
CA ALA A 1084 -30.84 -30.96 -4.74
C ALA A 1084 -31.69 -29.70 -5.01
N LYS A 1085 -31.10 -28.49 -4.96
CA LYS A 1085 -31.80 -27.23 -5.22
C LYS A 1085 -32.29 -26.97 -6.66
N PRO A 1086 -32.01 -27.77 -7.73
CA PRO A 1086 -32.75 -27.67 -8.98
C PRO A 1086 -34.23 -28.05 -8.84
N ILE A 1087 -34.63 -28.74 -7.76
CA ILE A 1087 -36.01 -29.25 -7.60
C ILE A 1087 -36.97 -28.18 -7.04
N SER A 1088 -36.45 -27.03 -6.56
CA SER A 1088 -37.28 -25.92 -6.06
C SER A 1088 -37.96 -25.11 -7.18
N GLN A 1089 -37.52 -25.23 -8.44
CA GLN A 1089 -38.23 -24.67 -9.60
C GLN A 1089 -39.51 -25.46 -9.96
N LEU A 1090 -39.66 -26.71 -9.48
CA LEU A 1090 -40.89 -27.50 -9.63
C LEU A 1090 -41.98 -27.14 -8.60
N GLN A 1091 -41.64 -26.40 -7.53
CA GLN A 1091 -42.66 -25.88 -6.60
C GLN A 1091 -43.24 -24.54 -7.05
N GLN A 1092 -42.51 -23.76 -7.86
CA GLN A 1092 -43.09 -22.57 -8.51
C GLN A 1092 -44.05 -22.94 -9.65
N SER A 1093 -43.83 -24.06 -10.35
CA SER A 1093 -44.79 -24.57 -11.35
C SER A 1093 -46.06 -25.18 -10.71
N LYS A 1094 -45.97 -25.78 -9.51
CA LYS A 1094 -47.15 -26.24 -8.75
C LYS A 1094 -47.95 -25.09 -8.13
N ARG A 1095 -47.32 -23.98 -7.74
CA ARG A 1095 -48.04 -22.77 -7.29
C ARG A 1095 -48.74 -22.04 -8.44
N ALA A 1096 -48.23 -22.14 -9.67
CA ALA A 1096 -48.87 -21.63 -10.88
C ALA A 1096 -50.04 -22.50 -11.39
N GLN A 1097 -50.13 -23.77 -11.00
CA GLN A 1097 -51.28 -24.64 -11.31
C GLN A 1097 -52.41 -24.56 -10.28
N SER A 1098 -52.14 -24.04 -9.08
CA SER A 1098 -53.14 -23.85 -8.01
C SER A 1098 -53.95 -22.56 -8.12
N SER A 1099 -53.63 -21.62 -9.03
CA SER A 1099 -54.34 -20.35 -9.19
C SER A 1099 -55.43 -20.36 -10.28
N LYS A 1100 -55.69 -21.50 -10.94
CA LYS A 1100 -56.79 -21.66 -11.91
C LYS A 1100 -58.05 -22.28 -11.28
N LYS A 1101 -58.62 -21.62 -10.28
CA LYS A 1101 -60.04 -21.77 -9.90
C LYS A 1101 -60.58 -20.41 -9.44
N THR A 1102 -60.72 -19.49 -10.38
CA THR A 1102 -61.57 -18.31 -10.20
C THR A 1102 -62.95 -18.59 -10.78
N VAL A 1103 -63.96 -18.45 -9.92
CA VAL A 1103 -65.37 -18.48 -10.24
C VAL A 1103 -65.69 -17.35 -11.23
N ASN A 1104 -66.28 -17.70 -12.37
CA ASN A 1104 -66.77 -16.73 -13.35
C ASN A 1104 -67.99 -15.96 -12.79
N VAL A 1105 -67.81 -14.68 -12.47
CA VAL A 1105 -68.92 -13.72 -12.34
C VAL A 1105 -68.85 -12.78 -13.55
N GLY A 1106 -69.82 -12.92 -14.45
CA GLY A 1106 -69.90 -12.12 -15.67
C GLY A 1106 -70.52 -10.75 -15.42
N PHE A 1107 -69.84 -9.68 -15.85
CA PHE A 1107 -70.44 -8.37 -16.06
C PHE A 1107 -70.30 -7.97 -17.54
N LYS A 1108 -71.46 -7.83 -18.21
CA LYS A 1108 -71.56 -7.34 -19.59
C LYS A 1108 -71.25 -5.84 -19.64
N ARG A 1109 -70.29 -5.44 -20.48
CA ARG A 1109 -69.98 -4.05 -20.83
C ARG A 1109 -71.16 -3.40 -21.58
N ARG A 1110 -71.65 -2.25 -21.10
CA ARG A 1110 -72.38 -1.26 -21.92
C ARG A 1110 -71.36 -0.31 -22.58
N ARG A 1111 -71.60 0.02 -23.85
CA ARG A 1111 -70.80 0.99 -24.64
C ARG A 1111 -71.16 2.44 -24.24
N PRO A 1112 -70.22 3.40 -24.40
CA PRO A 1112 -70.40 4.77 -23.94
C PRO A 1112 -71.27 5.59 -24.90
N LEU A 1113 -71.98 6.56 -24.34
CA LEU A 1113 -72.27 7.85 -24.97
C LEU A 1113 -71.23 8.85 -24.45
#